data_AF-A0A7W4K1P7-F1
#
_entry.id   AF-A0A7W4K1P7-F1
#
_cell.length_a   1.000
_cell.length_b   1.000
_cell.length_c   1.000
_cell.angle_alpha   90.00
_cell.angle_beta   90.00
_cell.angle_gamma   90.00
#
_symmetry.space_group_name_H-M   'P 1'
#
loop_
_entity.id
_entity.type
_entity.pdbx_description
1 polymer ?
#
loop_
_entity_poly.entity_id
_entity_poly.type
_entity_poly.pdbx_seq_one_letter_code
_entity_poly.pdbx_strand_id
1 'polypeptide(L)'
;MATAIPKVSLSSSRDIPFNRLVLSQSNVRRVKSGLSIEELARDIERRGLLQSLNVRPVLDDAGVETGSYEVPAGGRRFRALELLVKQKKLAKTASVPCVVREAGSAILAEEDSLAENVQRVALHPLDQFRAFRDMLEKGMSEEEIAAAFFVAPTVVKQRLRLMTVSDSLLEIYEQDGMRLEQLMAFSISDDHARQEQVWEIVAQSHNREPYVIRRMLTEKTVRASDARARFVGLDAYVTAGGHIMRDLFEADDGGWLQDPAILDRLVMEKLHAAAEDIRAEGWKWVETSLSFPWGHTRQFAEIDGTEVPLSDEETARLEALRAEQETIEAEYAQADEYPDEVDTRLGEIEQAILALEERPLTFDPADMVRAGAFVSLDSDGTLQVERGFVLPKDMPAEPDETNDADSADQYDHAAYDGQYERIADDGGDVSGEGSSISPDVEPEEEDGIKPLPDRLLTELTAWRTLALRDAFASNPHIALTEFLHTLMRDVYWQTPGADCLEAYVREIALPVHSPDMPGSVPAHALRQRNEGWKHDLPENEDALWRWINGLDDASRMALLAHCLSFGVNALYERMPSYGAVSQRSVTERLKRADRLASALSLDLVEAGWQPTVENYLGRVTKARILQAVREARGNEAVERIAHLKKPDMAREAERLLDGSGWLPEALRTAVLVDRAQVETVMAGEGVEAIAAE
;
A
#
# COMPACT_ATOMS: atom_id res chain seq x y z
N MET A 1 -31.12 10.43 69.95
CA MET A 1 -30.06 11.46 69.95
C MET A 1 -29.47 11.50 68.55
N ALA A 2 -29.50 12.65 67.88
CA ALA A 2 -28.88 12.79 66.57
C ALA A 2 -27.36 12.77 66.75
N THR A 3 -26.70 11.74 66.21
CA THR A 3 -25.24 11.67 66.11
C THR A 3 -24.78 12.84 65.25
N ALA A 4 -24.05 13.78 65.85
CA ALA A 4 -23.50 14.92 65.12
C ALA A 4 -22.58 14.41 64.00
N ILE A 5 -22.81 14.90 62.77
CA ILE A 5 -21.95 14.60 61.62
C ILE A 5 -20.53 15.09 61.97
N PRO A 6 -19.52 14.22 61.96
CA PRO A 6 -18.15 14.63 62.27
C PRO A 6 -17.69 15.66 61.24
N LYS A 7 -17.25 16.82 61.72
CA LYS A 7 -16.70 17.88 60.86
C LYS A 7 -15.29 17.48 60.41
N VAL A 8 -14.98 17.67 59.14
CA VAL A 8 -13.65 17.43 58.58
C VAL A 8 -12.67 18.49 59.11
N SER A 9 -11.52 18.05 59.60
CA SER A 9 -10.38 18.92 59.94
C SER A 9 -9.45 19.01 58.73
N LEU A 10 -9.06 20.23 58.34
CA LEU A 10 -8.12 20.46 57.25
C LEU A 10 -6.69 20.47 57.77
N SER A 11 -5.76 19.91 57.00
CA SER A 11 -4.33 19.91 57.34
C SER A 11 -3.76 21.34 57.37
N SER A 12 -2.96 21.65 58.39
CA SER A 12 -2.35 22.98 58.55
C SER A 12 -1.20 23.21 57.57
N SER A 13 -1.11 24.41 56.99
CA SER A 13 0.07 24.86 56.26
C SER A 13 1.13 25.39 57.22
N ARG A 14 2.38 24.97 57.05
CA ARG A 14 3.53 25.39 57.87
C ARG A 14 4.77 25.53 57.00
N ASP A 15 5.55 26.57 57.27
CA ASP A 15 6.86 26.74 56.65
C ASP A 15 7.92 25.94 57.40
N ILE A 16 8.60 25.04 56.70
CA ILE A 16 9.58 24.12 57.27
C ILE A 16 10.94 24.35 56.61
N PRO A 17 12.03 24.55 57.38
CA PRO A 17 13.37 24.65 56.83
C PRO A 17 13.74 23.41 55.99
N PHE A 18 14.29 23.62 54.79
CA PHE A 18 14.60 22.51 53.86
C PHE A 18 15.49 21.42 54.49
N ASN A 19 16.44 21.78 55.34
CA ASN A 19 17.31 20.83 56.06
C ASN A 19 16.59 19.92 57.07
N ARG A 20 15.29 20.15 57.35
CA ARG A 20 14.44 19.29 58.17
C ARG A 20 13.49 18.41 57.36
N LEU A 21 13.54 18.51 56.03
CA LEU A 21 12.74 17.71 55.10
C LEU A 21 13.57 16.53 54.58
N VAL A 22 12.96 15.34 54.58
CA VAL A 22 13.57 14.11 54.08
C VAL A 22 12.64 13.47 53.05
N LEU A 23 13.19 12.97 51.94
CA LEU A 23 12.39 12.27 50.94
C LEU A 23 11.91 10.92 51.48
N SER A 24 10.60 10.66 51.45
CA SER A 24 10.05 9.37 51.88
C SER A 24 10.33 8.26 50.86
N GLN A 25 10.49 7.02 51.33
CA GLN A 25 10.59 5.84 50.46
C GLN A 25 9.22 5.38 49.90
N SER A 26 8.12 5.88 50.46
CA SER A 26 6.73 5.56 50.08
C SER A 26 6.23 6.28 48.82
N ASN A 27 7.13 6.94 48.06
CA ASN A 27 6.77 7.58 46.80
C ASN A 27 6.48 6.52 45.71
N VAL A 28 5.23 6.49 45.24
CA VAL A 28 4.78 5.49 44.27
C VAL A 28 5.26 5.74 42.84
N ARG A 29 5.70 6.96 42.50
CA ARG A 29 6.14 7.32 41.15
C ARG A 29 7.59 6.88 40.90
N ARG A 30 7.76 5.75 40.21
CA ARG A 30 9.08 5.16 39.86
C ARG A 30 9.57 5.51 38.45
N VAL A 31 8.65 5.77 37.51
CA VAL A 31 8.97 6.11 36.11
C VAL A 31 9.17 7.62 35.94
N LYS A 32 10.23 8.03 35.23
CA LYS A 32 10.51 9.43 34.91
C LYS A 32 9.61 9.87 33.74
N SER A 33 8.55 10.62 34.02
CA SER A 33 7.66 11.20 33.00
C SER A 33 7.38 12.69 33.25
N GLY A 34 7.42 13.52 32.19
CA GLY A 34 7.29 14.99 32.23
C GLY A 34 8.62 15.73 32.47
N LEU A 35 8.54 17.01 32.88
CA LEU A 35 9.71 17.90 33.07
C LEU A 35 10.90 17.26 33.79
N SER A 36 12.12 17.52 33.34
CA SER A 36 13.31 17.08 34.06
C SER A 36 13.40 17.75 35.45
N ILE A 37 14.23 17.22 36.35
CA ILE A 37 14.43 17.83 37.67
C ILE A 37 15.09 19.20 37.51
N GLU A 38 15.96 19.34 36.51
CA GLU A 38 16.66 20.56 36.14
C GLU A 38 15.72 21.62 35.56
N GLU A 39 14.76 21.22 34.71
CA GLU A 39 13.68 22.09 34.23
C GLU A 39 12.77 22.55 35.38
N LEU A 40 12.37 21.63 36.26
CA LEU A 40 11.56 21.98 37.43
C LEU A 40 12.31 22.90 38.40
N ALA A 41 13.62 22.75 38.53
CA ALA A 41 14.45 23.65 39.33
C ALA A 41 14.50 25.07 38.72
N ARG A 42 14.65 25.17 37.38
CA ARG A 42 14.57 26.46 36.67
C ARG A 42 13.20 27.11 36.82
N ASP A 43 12.12 26.31 36.78
CA ASP A 43 10.76 26.80 37.00
C ASP A 43 10.58 27.37 38.41
N ILE A 44 11.02 26.65 39.44
CA ILE A 44 10.99 27.09 40.83
C ILE A 44 11.86 28.34 41.04
N GLU A 45 13.02 28.44 40.38
CA GLU A 45 13.87 29.64 40.43
C GLU A 45 13.14 30.86 39.85
N ARG A 46 12.38 30.68 38.76
CA ARG A 46 11.65 31.77 38.11
C ARG A 46 10.37 32.18 38.85
N ARG A 47 9.58 31.20 39.32
CA ARG A 47 8.20 31.42 39.80
C ARG A 47 8.00 31.14 41.29
N GLY A 48 9.00 30.58 41.96
CA GLY A 48 8.85 30.02 43.30
C GLY A 48 8.11 28.67 43.30
N LEU A 49 7.89 28.13 44.50
CA LEU A 49 7.18 26.87 44.67
C LEU A 49 5.66 27.09 44.63
N LEU A 50 5.04 26.90 43.46
CA LEU A 50 3.60 27.10 43.26
C LEU A 50 2.70 26.07 43.98
N GLN A 51 3.20 24.85 44.20
CA GLN A 51 2.48 23.81 44.94
C GLN A 51 3.32 23.32 46.12
N SER A 52 2.80 23.52 47.34
CA SER A 52 3.41 23.10 48.60
C SER A 52 3.68 21.59 48.66
N LEU A 53 4.68 21.20 49.45
CA LEU A 53 4.99 19.78 49.71
C LEU A 53 4.02 19.20 50.74
N ASN A 54 3.52 17.98 50.54
CA ASN A 54 2.80 17.26 51.58
C ASN A 54 3.82 16.51 52.44
N VAL A 55 3.75 16.71 53.75
CA VAL A 55 4.75 16.17 54.69
C VAL A 55 4.12 15.52 55.91
N ARG A 56 4.78 14.51 56.45
CA ARG A 56 4.43 13.87 57.73
C ARG A 56 5.56 14.06 58.74
N PRO A 57 5.27 14.31 60.03
CA PRO A 57 6.29 14.34 61.06
C PRO A 57 6.92 12.95 61.22
N VAL A 58 8.25 12.89 61.31
CA VAL A 58 8.98 11.66 61.63
C VAL A 58 8.94 11.45 63.14
N LEU A 59 8.40 10.31 63.56
CA LEU A 59 8.31 9.91 64.97
C LEU A 59 9.54 9.08 65.36
N ASP A 60 10.00 9.23 66.61
CA ASP A 60 11.00 8.35 67.21
C ASP A 60 10.40 7.03 67.74
N ASP A 61 11.24 6.14 68.26
CA ASP A 61 10.83 4.84 68.83
C ASP A 61 9.87 4.98 70.03
N ALA A 62 9.76 6.18 70.61
CA ALA A 62 8.83 6.52 71.69
C ALA A 62 7.55 7.21 71.21
N GLY A 63 7.37 7.39 69.89
CA GLY A 63 6.20 8.03 69.29
C GLY A 63 6.19 9.56 69.39
N VAL A 64 7.34 10.19 69.66
CA VAL A 64 7.50 11.63 69.79
C VAL A 64 8.05 12.23 68.48
N GLU A 65 7.55 13.40 68.09
CA GLU A 65 8.02 14.09 66.88
C GLU A 65 9.50 14.49 67.01
N THR A 66 10.34 13.96 66.12
CA THR A 66 11.78 14.26 66.04
C THR A 66 12.11 15.68 65.56
N GLY A 67 11.09 16.42 65.09
CA GLY A 67 11.23 17.72 64.46
C GLY A 67 11.69 17.67 62.99
N SER A 68 11.86 16.47 62.43
CA SER A 68 12.07 16.23 60.99
C SER A 68 10.77 15.78 60.34
N TYR A 69 10.63 16.02 59.04
CA TYR A 69 9.42 15.68 58.28
C TYR A 69 9.77 14.89 57.03
N GLU A 70 9.03 13.82 56.76
CA GLU A 70 9.15 13.05 55.53
C GLU A 70 8.20 13.59 54.45
N VAL A 71 8.63 13.50 53.19
CA VAL A 71 7.88 13.98 52.01
C VAL A 71 7.37 12.78 51.22
N PRO A 72 6.16 12.26 51.51
CA PRO A 72 5.54 11.18 50.72
C PRO A 72 5.06 11.65 49.34
N ALA A 73 4.49 12.84 49.23
CA ALA A 73 4.01 13.41 47.96
C ALA A 73 4.74 14.74 47.63
N GLY A 74 5.16 14.89 46.37
CA GLY A 74 5.98 16.03 45.93
C GLY A 74 7.48 15.74 45.79
N GLY A 75 7.89 14.46 45.71
CA GLY A 75 9.31 14.09 45.64
C GLY A 75 10.13 14.72 44.51
N ARG A 76 9.52 15.02 43.35
CA ARG A 76 10.19 15.76 42.25
C ARG A 76 10.49 17.21 42.62
N ARG A 77 9.54 17.88 43.27
CA ARG A 77 9.69 19.25 43.78
C ARG A 77 10.75 19.30 44.89
N PHE A 78 10.76 18.31 45.78
CA PHE A 78 11.83 18.16 46.78
C PHE A 78 13.21 18.03 46.13
N ARG A 79 13.38 17.16 45.11
CA ARG A 79 14.66 17.00 44.39
C ARG A 79 15.08 18.25 43.61
N ALA A 80 14.12 19.00 43.05
CA ALA A 80 14.41 20.26 42.39
C ALA A 80 14.91 21.33 43.37
N LEU A 81 14.29 21.42 44.57
CA LEU A 81 14.80 22.25 45.66
C LEU A 81 16.19 21.79 46.14
N GLU A 82 16.40 20.47 46.25
CA GLU A 82 17.71 19.91 46.58
C GLU A 82 18.79 20.31 45.56
N LEU A 83 18.45 20.29 44.26
CA LEU A 83 19.32 20.73 43.19
C LEU A 83 19.66 22.23 43.34
N LEU A 84 18.68 23.09 43.60
CA LEU A 84 18.89 24.52 43.84
C LEU A 84 19.80 24.78 45.06
N VAL A 85 19.65 23.99 46.12
CA VAL A 85 20.54 24.04 47.30
C VAL A 85 21.96 23.62 46.94
N LYS A 86 22.13 22.54 46.18
CA LYS A 86 23.46 22.08 45.69
C LYS A 86 24.14 23.12 44.80
N GLN A 87 23.36 23.80 43.96
CA GLN A 87 23.80 24.91 43.11
C GLN A 87 24.03 26.22 43.89
N LYS A 88 23.79 26.25 45.21
CA LYS A 88 23.88 27.44 46.08
C LYS A 88 22.92 28.57 45.71
N LYS A 89 21.87 28.27 44.93
CA LYS A 89 20.80 29.20 44.59
C LYS A 89 19.71 29.27 45.68
N LEU A 90 19.65 28.26 46.55
CA LEU A 90 18.76 28.21 47.72
C LEU A 90 19.55 27.88 49.00
N ALA A 91 19.27 28.57 50.11
CA ALA A 91 19.90 28.27 51.38
C ALA A 91 19.35 26.95 51.98
N LYS A 92 20.19 26.16 52.65
CA LYS A 92 19.76 24.93 53.34
C LYS A 92 18.70 25.17 54.43
N THR A 93 18.66 26.38 54.99
CA THR A 93 17.70 26.82 56.01
C THR A 93 16.53 27.60 55.42
N ALA A 94 16.39 27.65 54.10
CA ALA A 94 15.27 28.33 53.46
C ALA A 94 13.94 27.67 53.90
N SER A 95 12.98 28.52 54.26
CA SER A 95 11.62 28.12 54.61
C SER A 95 10.90 27.61 53.36
N VAL A 96 10.44 26.35 53.39
CA VAL A 96 9.67 25.73 52.31
C VAL A 96 8.22 25.59 52.77
N PRO A 97 7.23 26.03 51.97
CA PRO A 97 5.83 25.89 52.33
C PRO A 97 5.39 24.42 52.23
N CYS A 98 4.89 23.89 53.33
CA CYS A 98 4.47 22.49 53.49
C CYS A 98 3.04 22.39 54.03
N VAL A 99 2.32 21.35 53.63
CA VAL A 99 1.05 20.94 54.25
C VAL A 99 1.35 19.75 55.14
N VAL A 100 1.15 19.91 56.45
CA VAL A 100 1.53 18.90 57.44
C VAL A 100 0.34 18.01 57.78
N ARG A 101 0.48 16.70 57.51
CA ARG A 101 -0.44 15.65 57.96
C ARG A 101 -0.21 15.35 59.45
N GLU A 102 -1.28 15.01 60.16
CA GLU A 102 -1.21 14.63 61.57
C GLU A 102 -0.47 13.30 61.75
N ALA A 103 0.36 13.21 62.81
CA ALA A 103 1.20 12.06 63.14
C ALA A 103 0.44 10.73 63.33
N GLY A 104 -0.85 10.78 63.69
CA GLY A 104 -1.71 9.62 63.93
C GLY A 104 -2.77 9.36 62.85
N SER A 105 -2.59 9.91 61.64
CA SER A 105 -3.55 9.70 60.56
C SER A 105 -3.64 8.22 60.16
N ALA A 106 -4.87 7.68 60.08
CA ALA A 106 -5.11 6.31 59.61
C ALA A 106 -4.84 6.11 58.11
N ILE A 107 -4.61 7.19 57.38
CA ILE A 107 -4.30 7.19 55.93
C ILE A 107 -2.81 6.90 55.77
N LEU A 108 -2.48 5.96 54.88
CA LEU A 108 -1.10 5.56 54.62
C LEU A 108 -0.33 6.62 53.83
N ALA A 109 1.01 6.62 53.94
CA ALA A 109 1.87 7.54 53.19
C ALA A 109 1.81 7.28 51.67
N GLU A 110 1.67 6.01 51.28
CA GLU A 110 1.50 5.55 49.90
C GLU A 110 0.18 6.06 49.30
N GLU A 111 -0.89 6.10 50.09
CA GLU A 111 -2.19 6.63 49.65
C GLU A 111 -2.11 8.11 49.34
N ASP A 112 -1.40 8.91 50.16
CA ASP A 112 -1.19 10.33 49.88
C ASP A 112 -0.34 10.56 48.62
N SER A 113 0.69 9.73 48.40
CA SER A 113 1.49 9.78 47.18
C SER A 113 0.69 9.37 45.93
N LEU A 114 -0.19 8.37 46.04
CA LEU A 114 -1.02 7.89 44.94
C LEU A 114 -2.13 8.88 44.61
N ALA A 115 -2.84 9.39 45.62
CA ALA A 115 -3.93 10.34 45.45
C ALA A 115 -3.47 11.61 44.74
N GLU A 116 -2.31 12.17 45.10
CA GLU A 116 -1.75 13.35 44.43
C GLU A 116 -1.48 13.12 42.92
N ASN A 117 -1.07 11.90 42.55
CA ASN A 117 -0.78 11.57 41.15
C ASN A 117 -2.05 11.24 40.36
N VAL A 118 -3.01 10.53 40.98
CA VAL A 118 -4.26 10.09 40.32
C VAL A 118 -5.25 11.24 40.15
N GLN A 119 -5.35 12.14 41.14
CA GLN A 119 -6.28 13.26 41.10
C GLN A 119 -5.80 14.42 40.21
N ARG A 120 -4.57 14.33 39.68
CA ARG A 120 -4.03 15.32 38.76
C ARG A 120 -4.64 15.14 37.37
N VAL A 121 -5.65 15.94 37.07
CA VAL A 121 -6.21 16.06 35.72
C VAL A 121 -5.35 17.05 34.94
N ALA A 122 -4.89 16.64 33.76
CA ALA A 122 -4.17 17.53 32.85
C ALA A 122 -5.11 18.63 32.35
N LEU A 123 -4.58 19.84 32.14
CA LEU A 123 -5.36 20.94 31.57
C LEU A 123 -5.86 20.53 30.18
N HIS A 124 -7.12 20.80 29.88
CA HIS A 124 -7.71 20.46 28.58
C HIS A 124 -6.95 21.15 27.44
N PRO A 125 -6.73 20.52 26.28
CA PRO A 125 -6.01 21.15 25.17
C PRO A 125 -6.61 22.49 24.71
N LEU A 126 -7.94 22.65 24.77
CA LEU A 126 -8.59 23.94 24.50
C LEU A 126 -8.22 25.01 25.51
N ASP A 127 -8.12 24.67 26.79
CA ASP A 127 -7.76 25.63 27.84
C ASP A 127 -6.29 26.04 27.72
N GLN A 128 -5.42 25.10 27.33
CA GLN A 128 -4.02 25.41 27.00
C GLN A 128 -3.94 26.39 25.82
N PHE A 129 -4.72 26.14 24.77
CA PHE A 129 -4.83 27.04 23.63
C PHE A 129 -5.33 28.43 24.05
N ARG A 130 -6.46 28.52 24.75
CA ARG A 130 -7.04 29.79 25.24
C ARG A 130 -6.02 30.56 26.08
N ALA A 131 -5.28 29.86 26.96
CA ALA A 131 -4.23 30.48 27.76
C ALA A 131 -3.05 31.00 26.92
N PHE A 132 -2.60 30.27 25.89
CA PHE A 132 -1.53 30.74 25.00
C PHE A 132 -1.96 31.92 24.14
N ARG A 133 -3.20 31.92 23.63
CA ARG A 133 -3.78 33.06 22.91
C ARG A 133 -3.80 34.31 23.78
N ASP A 134 -4.30 34.20 25.01
CA ASP A 134 -4.34 35.33 25.95
C ASP A 134 -2.93 35.89 26.27
N MET A 135 -1.88 35.06 26.22
CA MET A 135 -0.49 35.50 26.41
C MET A 135 0.08 36.21 25.17
N LEU A 136 -0.25 35.74 23.97
CA LEU A 136 0.07 36.43 22.72
C LEU A 136 -0.59 37.82 22.66
N GLU A 137 -1.87 37.91 23.02
CA GLU A 137 -2.60 39.18 23.07
C GLU A 137 -2.00 40.17 24.09
N LYS A 138 -1.35 39.64 25.14
CA LYS A 138 -0.59 40.43 26.12
C LYS A 138 0.84 40.77 25.68
N GLY A 139 1.23 40.39 24.47
CA GLY A 139 2.48 40.79 23.82
C GLY A 139 3.66 39.83 23.99
N MET A 140 3.44 38.59 24.48
CA MET A 140 4.51 37.57 24.50
C MET A 140 4.67 36.93 23.12
N SER A 141 5.91 36.64 22.68
CA SER A 141 6.13 35.87 21.45
C SER A 141 5.87 34.37 21.62
N GLU A 142 5.68 33.63 20.53
CA GLU A 142 5.53 32.17 20.57
C GLU A 142 6.73 31.47 21.21
N GLU A 143 7.95 31.95 20.93
CA GLU A 143 9.20 31.46 21.51
C GLU A 143 9.27 31.76 23.01
N GLU A 144 8.82 32.94 23.43
CA GLU A 144 8.77 33.31 24.85
C GLU A 144 7.77 32.46 25.62
N ILE A 145 6.61 32.16 25.02
CA ILE A 145 5.61 31.24 25.60
C ILE A 145 6.20 29.83 25.69
N ALA A 146 6.81 29.33 24.61
CA ALA A 146 7.43 28.01 24.58
C ALA A 146 8.51 27.85 25.66
N ALA A 147 9.43 28.82 25.75
CA ALA A 147 10.45 28.88 26.78
C ALA A 147 9.84 28.98 28.19
N ALA A 148 8.72 29.70 28.34
CA ALA A 148 8.07 29.87 29.63
C ALA A 148 7.46 28.58 30.19
N PHE A 149 6.99 27.68 29.33
CA PHE A 149 6.35 26.42 29.71
C PHE A 149 7.22 25.18 29.49
N PHE A 150 8.46 25.37 29.03
CA PHE A 150 9.39 24.28 28.69
C PHE A 150 8.79 23.30 27.67
N VAL A 151 8.12 23.86 26.66
CA VAL A 151 7.60 23.10 25.51
C VAL A 151 8.32 23.55 24.24
N ALA A 152 8.34 22.70 23.21
CA ALA A 152 8.88 23.12 21.92
C ALA A 152 8.01 24.22 21.30
N PRO A 153 8.59 25.21 20.57
CA PRO A 153 7.82 26.24 19.86
C PRO A 153 6.76 25.66 18.92
N THR A 154 7.04 24.49 18.33
CA THR A 154 6.07 23.74 17.51
C THR A 154 4.80 23.39 18.26
N VAL A 155 4.88 23.05 19.56
CA VAL A 155 3.70 22.75 20.39
C VAL A 155 2.84 23.99 20.59
N VAL A 156 3.46 25.17 20.78
CA VAL A 156 2.74 26.44 20.92
C VAL A 156 2.03 26.78 19.61
N LYS A 157 2.74 26.71 18.47
CA LYS A 157 2.17 26.91 17.13
C LYS A 157 0.99 25.98 16.85
N GLN A 158 1.16 24.69 17.15
CA GLN A 158 0.10 23.68 17.01
C GLN A 158 -1.14 24.01 17.85
N ARG A 159 -0.97 24.42 19.11
CA ARG A 159 -2.11 24.79 19.96
C ARG A 159 -2.81 26.06 19.47
N LEU A 160 -2.04 27.04 18.98
CA LEU A 160 -2.58 28.27 18.42
C LEU A 160 -3.26 28.08 17.08
N ARG A 161 -2.90 27.06 16.29
CA ARG A 161 -3.58 26.73 15.04
C ARG A 161 -5.05 26.33 15.25
N LEU A 162 -5.44 25.91 16.47
CA LEU A 162 -6.85 25.73 16.82
C LEU A 162 -7.69 27.03 16.70
N MET A 163 -7.07 28.21 16.57
CA MET A 163 -7.78 29.46 16.23
C MET A 163 -8.44 29.44 14.85
N THR A 164 -7.97 28.59 13.94
CA THR A 164 -8.56 28.51 12.58
C THR A 164 -9.78 27.62 12.53
N VAL A 165 -10.13 26.96 13.64
CA VAL A 165 -11.29 26.07 13.73
C VAL A 165 -12.50 26.84 14.24
N SER A 166 -13.68 26.58 13.66
CA SER A 166 -14.90 27.28 14.01
C SER A 166 -15.31 27.07 15.48
N ASP A 167 -15.90 28.11 16.08
CA ASP A 167 -16.34 28.08 17.48
C ASP A 167 -17.31 26.92 17.76
N SER A 168 -18.18 26.58 16.80
CA SER A 168 -19.10 25.44 16.89
C SER A 168 -18.37 24.11 17.09
N LEU A 169 -17.28 23.88 16.33
CA LEU A 169 -16.47 22.66 16.48
C LEU A 169 -15.67 22.65 17.77
N LEU A 170 -15.21 23.81 18.25
CA LEU A 170 -14.57 23.94 19.56
C LEU A 170 -15.54 23.59 20.69
N GLU A 171 -16.80 24.03 20.61
CA GLU A 171 -17.86 23.67 21.57
C GLU A 171 -18.16 22.16 21.56
N ILE A 172 -18.25 21.54 20.38
CA ILE A 172 -18.44 20.09 20.24
C ILE A 172 -17.29 19.32 20.87
N TYR A 173 -16.04 19.78 20.67
CA TYR A 173 -14.88 19.17 21.31
C TYR A 173 -14.89 19.37 22.83
N GLU A 174 -15.28 20.54 23.33
CA GLU A 174 -15.44 20.82 24.76
C GLU A 174 -16.48 19.90 25.44
N GLN A 175 -17.49 19.44 24.69
CA GLN A 175 -18.51 18.51 25.15
C GLN A 175 -18.16 17.02 24.92
N ASP A 176 -16.88 16.70 24.67
CA ASP A 176 -16.39 15.34 24.36
C ASP A 176 -17.06 14.70 23.12
N GLY A 177 -17.65 15.50 22.22
CA GLY A 177 -18.29 15.02 20.99
C GLY A 177 -17.29 14.67 19.87
N MET A 178 -16.02 15.04 20.03
CA MET A 178 -14.94 14.90 19.05
C MET A 178 -13.62 14.56 19.77
N ARG A 179 -12.69 13.89 19.08
CA ARG A 179 -11.31 13.67 19.55
C ARG A 179 -10.38 14.80 19.12
N LEU A 180 -9.31 15.06 19.87
CA LEU A 180 -8.32 16.09 19.54
C LEU A 180 -7.77 15.97 18.11
N GLU A 181 -7.47 14.75 17.66
CA GLU A 181 -6.94 14.48 16.32
C GLU A 181 -7.93 14.87 15.20
N GLN A 182 -9.23 14.70 15.45
CA GLN A 182 -10.28 15.11 14.52
C GLN A 182 -10.37 16.63 14.46
N LEU A 183 -10.28 17.31 15.61
CA LEU A 183 -10.29 18.76 15.67
C LEU A 183 -9.08 19.36 14.94
N MET A 184 -7.90 18.77 15.13
CA MET A 184 -6.68 19.18 14.44
C MET A 184 -6.82 19.06 12.92
N ALA A 185 -7.52 18.05 12.40
CA ALA A 185 -7.77 17.92 10.97
C ALA A 185 -8.58 19.08 10.38
N PHE A 186 -9.46 19.72 11.16
CA PHE A 186 -10.21 20.90 10.69
C PHE A 186 -9.34 22.15 10.54
N SER A 187 -8.23 22.24 11.28
CA SER A 187 -7.35 23.41 11.29
C SER A 187 -6.53 23.61 10.00
N ILE A 188 -6.62 22.64 9.07
CA ILE A 188 -6.07 22.75 7.73
C ILE A 188 -6.74 23.88 6.94
N SER A 189 -8.05 24.05 7.10
CA SER A 189 -8.84 25.08 6.43
C SER A 189 -9.14 26.23 7.39
N ASP A 190 -9.26 27.44 6.86
CA ASP A 190 -9.65 28.64 7.60
C ASP A 190 -11.15 28.97 7.35
N ASP A 191 -11.83 28.20 6.47
CA ASP A 191 -13.25 28.38 6.12
C ASP A 191 -14.15 27.65 7.14
N HIS A 192 -14.62 28.40 8.12
CA HIS A 192 -15.51 27.90 9.17
C HIS A 192 -16.82 27.29 8.64
N ALA A 193 -17.40 27.85 7.57
CA ALA A 193 -18.65 27.32 7.02
C ALA A 193 -18.44 25.95 6.39
N ARG A 194 -17.31 25.77 5.68
CA ARG A 194 -16.94 24.47 5.12
C ARG A 194 -16.58 23.46 6.21
N GLN A 195 -15.88 23.88 7.27
CA GLN A 195 -15.58 23.02 8.41
C GLN A 195 -16.86 22.46 9.06
N GLU A 196 -17.83 23.32 9.34
CA GLU A 196 -19.12 22.92 9.94
C GLU A 196 -19.89 21.97 9.02
N GLN A 197 -19.95 22.27 7.72
CA GLN A 197 -20.56 21.37 6.72
C GLN A 197 -19.89 19.99 6.69
N VAL A 198 -18.56 19.93 6.73
CA VAL A 198 -17.83 18.66 6.74
C VAL A 198 -18.12 17.90 8.02
N TRP A 199 -18.19 18.57 9.17
CA TRP A 199 -18.57 17.93 10.42
C TRP A 199 -19.99 17.37 10.41
N GLU A 200 -20.99 18.07 9.85
CA GLU A 200 -22.35 17.55 9.72
C GLU A 200 -22.40 16.21 8.96
N ILE A 201 -21.60 16.09 7.89
CA ILE A 201 -21.51 14.86 7.11
C ILE A 201 -20.76 13.76 7.88
N VAL A 202 -19.60 14.10 8.46
CA VAL A 202 -18.73 13.16 9.16
C VAL A 202 -19.38 12.65 10.45
N ALA A 203 -20.10 13.49 11.19
CA ALA A 203 -20.81 13.11 12.40
C ALA A 203 -21.88 12.04 12.13
N GLN A 204 -22.48 12.03 10.94
CA GLN A 204 -23.45 11.00 10.52
C GLN A 204 -22.79 9.73 9.96
N SER A 205 -21.49 9.79 9.63
CA SER A 205 -20.72 8.67 9.11
C SER A 205 -20.22 7.74 10.23
N HIS A 206 -20.03 6.47 9.87
CA HIS A 206 -19.35 5.47 10.71
C HIS A 206 -17.83 5.67 10.74
N ASN A 207 -17.28 6.38 9.74
CA ASN A 207 -15.86 6.68 9.62
C ASN A 207 -15.63 8.17 9.86
N ARG A 208 -15.01 8.49 11.00
CA ARG A 208 -14.71 9.84 11.46
C ARG A 208 -13.21 10.07 11.60
N GLU A 209 -12.41 9.31 10.86
CA GLU A 209 -10.96 9.38 10.97
C GLU A 209 -10.41 10.72 10.42
N PRO A 210 -9.33 11.28 11.01
CA PRO A 210 -8.75 12.56 10.61
C PRO A 210 -8.48 12.69 9.10
N TYR A 211 -8.02 11.63 8.45
CA TYR A 211 -7.73 11.63 7.01
C TYR A 211 -8.97 11.90 6.14
N VAL A 212 -10.15 11.46 6.58
CA VAL A 212 -11.42 11.70 5.87
C VAL A 212 -11.79 13.17 5.95
N ILE A 213 -11.66 13.76 7.15
CA ILE A 213 -11.92 15.18 7.38
C ILE A 213 -11.00 16.03 6.49
N ARG A 214 -9.69 15.76 6.50
CA ARG A 214 -8.73 16.46 5.63
C ARG A 214 -9.11 16.33 4.16
N ARG A 215 -9.37 15.11 3.67
CA ARG A 215 -9.76 14.86 2.27
C ARG A 215 -10.99 15.67 1.85
N MET A 216 -12.00 15.77 2.71
CA MET A 216 -13.23 16.53 2.41
C MET A 216 -12.99 18.05 2.44
N LEU A 217 -12.10 18.53 3.31
CA LEU A 217 -11.71 19.94 3.36
C LEU A 217 -10.85 20.33 2.14
N THR A 218 -10.00 19.44 1.65
CA THR A 218 -9.09 19.67 0.51
C THR A 218 -9.65 19.17 -0.82
N GLU A 219 -10.93 18.81 -0.90
CA GLU A 219 -11.53 18.21 -2.12
C GLU A 219 -11.50 19.18 -3.32
N LYS A 220 -11.58 20.49 -3.06
CA LYS A 220 -11.57 21.54 -4.08
C LYS A 220 -10.18 22.14 -4.31
N THR A 221 -9.16 21.63 -3.64
CA THR A 221 -7.80 22.16 -3.71
C THR A 221 -6.90 21.21 -4.50
N VAL A 222 -5.79 21.73 -5.02
CA VAL A 222 -4.81 20.94 -5.76
C VAL A 222 -3.56 20.76 -4.89
N ARG A 223 -3.03 19.54 -4.79
CA ARG A 223 -1.79 19.31 -4.03
C ARG A 223 -0.60 19.98 -4.73
N ALA A 224 0.37 20.46 -3.96
CA ALA A 224 1.63 20.98 -4.50
C ALA A 224 2.43 19.94 -5.29
N SER A 225 2.21 18.65 -5.02
CA SER A 225 2.79 17.53 -5.78
C SER A 225 2.08 17.19 -7.09
N ASP A 226 0.96 17.84 -7.43
CA ASP A 226 0.30 17.68 -8.74
C ASP A 226 1.24 18.17 -9.87
N ALA A 227 1.28 17.43 -10.98
CA ALA A 227 2.11 17.74 -12.15
C ALA A 227 1.92 19.19 -12.62
N ARG A 228 0.69 19.72 -12.56
CA ARG A 228 0.39 21.13 -12.91
C ARG A 228 1.07 22.12 -11.97
N ALA A 229 1.05 21.84 -10.67
CA ALA A 229 1.64 22.71 -9.65
C ALA A 229 3.17 22.73 -9.75
N ARG A 230 3.79 21.59 -10.04
CA ARG A 230 5.24 21.49 -10.31
C ARG A 230 5.62 22.18 -11.61
N PHE A 231 4.84 21.98 -12.67
CA PHE A 231 5.07 22.60 -13.97
C PHE A 231 5.03 24.14 -13.87
N VAL A 232 4.05 24.72 -13.19
CA VAL A 232 3.98 26.18 -13.00
C VAL A 232 5.00 26.68 -11.98
N GLY A 233 5.20 25.94 -10.89
CA GLY A 233 5.99 26.34 -9.74
C GLY A 233 5.16 27.13 -8.71
N LEU A 234 5.40 26.89 -7.43
CA LEU A 234 4.65 27.51 -6.34
C LEU A 234 4.82 29.04 -6.29
N ASP A 235 6.01 29.56 -6.57
CA ASP A 235 6.28 30.99 -6.54
C ASP A 235 5.51 31.76 -7.63
N ALA A 236 5.41 31.17 -8.83
CA ALA A 236 4.64 31.74 -9.93
C ALA A 236 3.13 31.76 -9.60
N TYR A 237 2.63 30.68 -8.99
CA TYR A 237 1.25 30.60 -8.51
C TYR A 237 0.93 31.66 -7.45
N VAL A 238 1.81 31.84 -6.45
CA VAL A 238 1.65 32.87 -5.41
C VAL A 238 1.75 34.28 -5.98
N THR A 239 2.68 34.51 -6.92
CA THR A 239 2.83 35.81 -7.60
C THR A 239 1.57 36.18 -8.41
N ALA A 240 0.89 35.19 -8.96
CA ALA A 240 -0.40 35.37 -9.65
C ALA A 240 -1.60 35.58 -8.70
N GLY A 241 -1.35 35.64 -7.39
CA GLY A 241 -2.37 35.86 -6.36
C GLY A 241 -3.02 34.59 -5.84
N GLY A 242 -2.46 33.41 -6.12
CA GLY A 242 -2.95 32.14 -5.59
C GLY A 242 -2.55 31.92 -4.12
N HIS A 243 -3.41 31.24 -3.37
CA HIS A 243 -3.18 30.96 -1.94
C HIS A 243 -2.80 29.50 -1.70
N ILE A 244 -1.79 29.28 -0.86
CA ILE A 244 -1.33 27.94 -0.46
C ILE A 244 -1.74 27.69 0.99
N MET A 245 -2.56 26.66 1.17
CA MET A 245 -2.94 26.09 2.46
C MET A 245 -1.86 25.10 2.90
N ARG A 246 -1.46 25.12 4.18
CA ARG A 246 -0.43 24.21 4.72
C ARG A 246 -0.94 23.49 5.97
N ASP A 247 -0.60 22.21 6.09
CA ASP A 247 -0.91 21.43 7.29
C ASP A 247 0.32 21.44 8.19
N LEU A 248 0.23 22.11 9.34
CA LEU A 248 1.31 22.23 10.32
C LEU A 248 1.45 21.01 11.23
N PHE A 249 0.58 20.01 11.08
CA PHE A 249 0.57 18.79 11.88
C PHE A 249 1.13 17.57 11.15
N GLU A 250 1.28 17.62 9.82
CA GLU A 250 1.85 16.55 8.99
C GLU A 250 2.86 17.13 7.98
N ALA A 251 3.72 16.29 7.40
CA ALA A 251 4.51 16.68 6.25
C ALA A 251 3.56 16.89 5.06
N ASP A 252 3.42 18.12 4.59
CA ASP A 252 2.39 18.50 3.62
C ASP A 252 2.90 18.57 2.18
N ASP A 253 4.14 18.14 1.92
CA ASP A 253 4.79 18.08 0.60
C ASP A 253 4.61 19.37 -0.23
N GLY A 254 4.62 20.53 0.43
CA GLY A 254 4.45 21.85 -0.19
C GLY A 254 3.05 22.45 -0.07
N GLY A 255 2.07 21.71 0.45
CA GLY A 255 0.73 22.19 0.78
C GLY A 255 -0.32 21.98 -0.32
N TRP A 256 -1.45 22.70 -0.21
CA TRP A 256 -2.58 22.65 -1.12
C TRP A 256 -2.90 24.03 -1.71
N LEU A 257 -2.94 24.12 -3.03
CA LEU A 257 -3.32 25.30 -3.79
C LEU A 257 -4.84 25.46 -3.76
N GLN A 258 -5.31 26.58 -3.22
CA GLN A 258 -6.74 26.83 -2.96
C GLN A 258 -7.53 27.25 -4.21
N ASP A 259 -6.84 27.80 -5.21
CA ASP A 259 -7.43 28.38 -6.41
C ASP A 259 -7.03 27.58 -7.68
N PRO A 260 -7.72 26.45 -8.00
CA PRO A 260 -7.43 25.66 -9.19
C PRO A 260 -7.54 26.46 -10.49
N ALA A 261 -8.43 27.44 -10.56
CA ALA A 261 -8.62 28.26 -11.75
C ALA A 261 -7.40 29.13 -12.09
N ILE A 262 -6.68 29.64 -11.08
CA ILE A 262 -5.42 30.37 -11.28
C ILE A 262 -4.36 29.40 -11.79
N LEU A 263 -4.29 28.20 -11.19
CA LEU A 263 -3.36 27.17 -11.62
C LEU A 263 -3.61 26.76 -13.08
N ASP A 264 -4.84 26.42 -13.44
CA ASP A 264 -5.20 26.01 -14.80
C ASP A 264 -4.88 27.11 -15.82
N ARG A 265 -5.14 28.38 -15.50
CA ARG A 265 -4.76 29.51 -16.36
C ARG A 265 -3.24 29.57 -16.57
N LEU A 266 -2.45 29.48 -15.50
CA LEU A 266 -0.99 29.54 -15.59
C LEU A 266 -0.39 28.34 -16.34
N VAL A 267 -0.95 27.14 -16.14
CA VAL A 267 -0.54 25.95 -16.89
C VAL A 267 -0.79 26.15 -18.37
N MET A 268 -1.98 26.63 -18.76
CA MET A 268 -2.32 26.88 -20.16
C MET A 268 -1.44 27.97 -20.77
N GLU A 269 -1.17 29.06 -20.05
CA GLU A 269 -0.25 30.12 -20.50
C GLU A 269 1.17 29.57 -20.73
N LYS A 270 1.68 28.74 -19.81
CA LYS A 270 3.02 28.17 -19.90
C LYS A 270 3.14 27.08 -20.98
N LEU A 271 2.13 26.22 -21.13
CA LEU A 271 2.04 25.26 -22.23
C LEU A 271 1.95 25.95 -23.59
N HIS A 272 1.19 27.03 -23.68
CA HIS A 272 1.09 27.81 -24.92
C HIS A 272 2.43 28.48 -25.27
N ALA A 273 3.13 29.07 -24.30
CA ALA A 273 4.46 29.62 -24.52
C ALA A 273 5.46 28.54 -25.01
N ALA A 274 5.48 27.38 -24.36
CA ALA A 274 6.30 26.26 -24.79
C ALA A 274 5.94 25.81 -26.22
N ALA A 275 4.66 25.76 -26.57
CA ALA A 275 4.24 25.41 -27.92
C ALA A 275 4.62 26.44 -28.99
N GLU A 276 4.69 27.73 -28.65
CA GLU A 276 5.23 28.75 -29.56
C GLU A 276 6.74 28.57 -29.76
N ASP A 277 7.48 28.24 -28.70
CA ASP A 277 8.92 27.94 -28.79
C ASP A 277 9.16 26.73 -29.70
N ILE A 278 8.37 25.65 -29.55
CA ILE A 278 8.42 24.49 -30.44
C ILE A 278 8.03 24.90 -31.87
N ARG A 279 6.96 25.68 -32.06
CA ARG A 279 6.55 26.11 -33.41
C ARG A 279 7.63 26.94 -34.10
N ALA A 280 8.40 27.72 -33.35
CA ALA A 280 9.53 28.49 -33.87
C ALA A 280 10.68 27.60 -34.41
N GLU A 281 10.74 26.31 -34.03
CA GLU A 281 11.67 25.33 -34.62
C GLU A 281 11.35 25.04 -36.10
N GLY A 282 10.13 25.30 -36.56
CA GLY A 282 9.71 25.13 -37.97
C GLY A 282 8.62 24.09 -38.21
N TRP A 283 8.03 23.51 -37.17
CA TRP A 283 6.95 22.52 -37.26
C TRP A 283 5.66 23.14 -37.83
N LYS A 284 4.98 22.39 -38.71
CA LYS A 284 3.74 22.83 -39.37
C LYS A 284 2.60 23.13 -38.38
N TRP A 285 2.47 22.29 -37.36
CA TRP A 285 1.47 22.40 -36.32
C TRP A 285 2.05 21.92 -35.00
N VAL A 286 1.53 22.46 -33.91
CA VAL A 286 1.86 22.04 -32.55
C VAL A 286 0.55 21.95 -31.78
N GLU A 287 0.29 20.79 -31.19
CA GLU A 287 -0.91 20.54 -30.39
C GLU A 287 -0.52 20.38 -28.91
N THR A 288 -1.28 21.03 -28.04
CA THR A 288 -1.01 21.07 -26.59
C THR A 288 -2.16 20.45 -25.81
N SER A 289 -1.84 19.59 -24.85
CA SER A 289 -2.81 19.10 -23.86
C SER A 289 -2.11 18.89 -22.51
N LEU A 290 -2.88 18.75 -21.43
CA LEU A 290 -2.30 18.32 -20.14
C LEU A 290 -1.76 16.89 -20.25
N SER A 291 -2.54 16.02 -20.90
CA SER A 291 -2.15 14.68 -21.30
C SER A 291 -2.93 14.28 -22.55
N PHE A 292 -2.37 13.37 -23.33
CA PHE A 292 -3.05 12.77 -24.47
C PHE A 292 -3.53 11.36 -24.12
N PRO A 293 -4.74 10.95 -24.57
CA PRO A 293 -5.14 9.55 -24.48
C PRO A 293 -4.16 8.64 -25.20
N TRP A 294 -4.05 7.40 -24.72
CA TRP A 294 -3.23 6.40 -25.38
C TRP A 294 -3.68 6.20 -26.84
N GLY A 295 -2.72 6.18 -27.76
CA GLY A 295 -2.97 6.03 -29.20
C GLY A 295 -3.37 7.30 -29.95
N HIS A 296 -3.25 8.49 -29.36
CA HIS A 296 -3.52 9.77 -30.05
C HIS A 296 -2.67 9.99 -31.32
N THR A 297 -1.49 9.37 -31.41
CA THR A 297 -0.56 9.43 -32.54
C THR A 297 -0.89 8.45 -33.68
N ARG A 298 -1.81 7.49 -33.49
CA ARG A 298 -2.08 6.39 -34.44
C ARG A 298 -2.49 6.81 -35.85
N GLN A 299 -3.08 7.99 -35.97
CA GLN A 299 -3.55 8.52 -37.26
C GLN A 299 -2.47 9.30 -38.02
N PHE A 300 -1.26 9.40 -37.45
CA PHE A 300 -0.13 10.13 -38.02
C PHE A 300 0.94 9.16 -38.49
N ALA A 301 1.65 9.51 -39.54
CA ALA A 301 2.90 8.84 -39.91
C ALA A 301 4.07 9.53 -39.21
N GLU A 302 5.04 8.77 -38.73
CA GLU A 302 6.23 9.31 -38.07
C GLU A 302 7.35 9.59 -39.09
N ILE A 303 8.12 10.66 -38.87
CA ILE A 303 9.37 10.91 -39.58
C ILE A 303 10.55 10.51 -38.70
N ASP A 304 11.54 9.86 -39.28
CA ASP A 304 12.73 9.44 -38.55
C ASP A 304 13.59 10.65 -38.17
N GLY A 305 13.85 10.80 -36.88
CA GLY A 305 14.83 11.74 -36.36
C GLY A 305 16.25 11.17 -36.43
N THR A 306 17.23 12.02 -36.63
CA THR A 306 18.64 11.65 -36.48
C THR A 306 19.15 12.09 -35.11
N GLU A 307 19.62 11.13 -34.31
CA GLU A 307 20.27 11.41 -33.03
C GLU A 307 21.54 12.24 -33.26
N VAL A 308 21.70 13.31 -32.48
CA VAL A 308 22.93 14.11 -32.49
C VAL A 308 24.05 13.29 -31.83
N PRO A 309 25.17 13.02 -32.52
CA PRO A 309 26.28 12.30 -31.92
C PRO A 309 26.89 13.11 -30.77
N LEU A 310 27.30 12.41 -29.70
CA LEU A 310 28.03 13.02 -28.59
C LEU A 310 29.27 13.74 -29.10
N SER A 311 29.48 14.96 -28.62
CA SER A 311 30.76 15.64 -28.84
C SER A 311 31.88 14.93 -28.07
N ASP A 312 33.13 15.14 -28.49
CA ASP A 312 34.30 14.59 -27.78
C ASP A 312 34.35 15.04 -26.31
N GLU A 313 33.86 16.26 -26.01
CA GLU A 313 33.80 16.82 -24.66
C GLU A 313 32.70 16.17 -23.80
N GLU A 314 31.51 15.94 -24.37
CA GLU A 314 30.42 15.24 -23.69
C GLU A 314 30.76 13.76 -23.46
N THR A 315 31.41 13.12 -24.44
CA THR A 315 31.90 11.74 -24.31
C THR A 315 32.90 11.62 -23.16
N ALA A 316 33.88 12.52 -23.09
CA ALA A 316 34.84 12.56 -21.98
C ALA A 316 34.16 12.83 -20.62
N ARG A 317 33.12 13.66 -20.60
CA ARG A 317 32.35 13.94 -19.38
C ARG A 317 31.53 12.73 -18.92
N LEU A 318 30.89 12.01 -19.85
CA LEU A 318 30.12 10.80 -19.57
C LEU A 318 31.03 9.66 -19.08
N GLU A 319 32.20 9.48 -19.69
CA GLU A 319 33.22 8.54 -19.20
C GLU A 319 33.70 8.91 -17.79
N ALA A 320 33.93 10.21 -17.51
CA ALA A 320 34.33 10.66 -16.18
C ALA A 320 33.25 10.42 -15.12
N LEU A 321 31.97 10.68 -15.45
CA LEU A 321 30.84 10.44 -14.55
C LEU A 321 30.65 8.95 -14.24
N ARG A 322 30.72 8.09 -15.26
CA ARG A 322 30.65 6.62 -15.08
C ARG A 322 31.83 6.09 -14.26
N ALA A 323 33.04 6.62 -14.47
CA ALA A 323 34.20 6.23 -13.67
C ALA A 323 34.10 6.69 -12.20
N GLU A 324 33.49 7.86 -11.95
CA GLU A 324 33.19 8.33 -10.59
C GLU A 324 32.15 7.42 -9.91
N GLN A 325 31.08 7.05 -10.61
CA GLN A 325 30.07 6.09 -10.13
C GLN A 325 30.70 4.74 -9.78
N GLU A 326 31.47 4.14 -10.69
CA GLU A 326 32.14 2.85 -10.47
C GLU A 326 33.10 2.91 -9.26
N THR A 327 33.80 4.04 -9.07
CA THR A 327 34.69 4.23 -7.92
C THR A 327 33.91 4.24 -6.61
N ILE A 328 32.78 4.96 -6.56
CA ILE A 328 31.92 5.05 -5.38
C ILE A 328 31.29 3.69 -5.08
N GLU A 329 30.72 3.02 -6.08
CA GLU A 329 30.13 1.68 -5.92
C GLU A 329 31.17 0.66 -5.43
N ALA A 330 32.40 0.70 -5.96
CA ALA A 330 33.48 -0.18 -5.51
C ALA A 330 33.95 0.11 -4.08
N GLU A 331 34.01 1.39 -3.66
CA GLU A 331 34.40 1.79 -2.30
C GLU A 331 33.38 1.32 -1.25
N TYR A 332 32.10 1.29 -1.61
CA TYR A 332 30.98 0.94 -0.73
C TYR A 332 30.38 -0.45 -1.00
N ALA A 333 31.00 -1.27 -1.85
CA ALA A 333 30.51 -2.60 -2.23
C ALA A 333 30.30 -3.59 -1.05
N GLN A 334 30.87 -3.32 0.12
CA GLN A 334 30.70 -4.12 1.34
C GLN A 334 29.97 -3.38 2.47
N ALA A 335 29.46 -2.18 2.20
CA ALA A 335 28.65 -1.43 3.17
C ALA A 335 27.19 -1.90 3.11
N ASP A 336 26.55 -2.02 4.27
CA ASP A 336 25.13 -2.39 4.36
C ASP A 336 24.20 -1.24 3.89
N GLU A 337 24.67 0.02 3.92
CA GLU A 337 23.94 1.22 3.51
C GLU A 337 24.93 2.33 3.08
N TYR A 338 24.56 3.13 2.08
CA TYR A 338 25.34 4.30 1.67
C TYR A 338 25.18 5.44 2.69
N PRO A 339 26.25 6.17 3.05
CA PRO A 339 26.10 7.44 3.75
C PRO A 339 25.25 8.43 2.93
N ASP A 340 24.41 9.23 3.58
CA ASP A 340 23.51 10.20 2.93
C ASP A 340 24.20 11.10 1.87
N GLU A 341 25.45 11.50 2.13
CA GLU A 341 26.25 12.32 1.21
C GLU A 341 26.64 11.56 -0.07
N VAL A 342 26.84 10.24 0.03
CA VAL A 342 27.21 9.35 -1.09
C VAL A 342 25.98 8.98 -1.92
N ASP A 343 24.86 8.68 -1.26
CA ASP A 343 23.57 8.44 -1.92
C ASP A 343 23.13 9.67 -2.74
N THR A 344 23.24 10.86 -2.14
CA THR A 344 23.00 12.13 -2.85
C THR A 344 23.90 12.28 -4.06
N ARG A 345 25.20 11.96 -3.93
CA ARG A 345 26.17 12.09 -5.02
C ARG A 345 25.91 11.10 -6.16
N LEU A 346 25.52 9.86 -5.86
CA LEU A 346 25.13 8.88 -6.87
C LEU A 346 23.90 9.35 -7.64
N GLY A 347 22.88 9.87 -6.94
CA GLY A 347 21.70 10.45 -7.60
C GLY A 347 22.03 11.63 -8.52
N GLU A 348 22.97 12.51 -8.14
CA GLU A 348 23.46 13.59 -9.01
C GLU A 348 24.18 13.05 -10.27
N ILE A 349 24.97 11.99 -10.12
CA ILE A 349 25.72 11.38 -11.22
C ILE A 349 24.74 10.70 -12.20
N GLU A 350 23.79 9.92 -11.70
CA GLU A 350 22.75 9.26 -12.51
C GLU A 350 21.93 10.29 -13.31
N GLN A 351 21.49 11.38 -12.67
CA GLN A 351 20.80 12.47 -13.37
C GLN A 351 21.67 13.12 -14.45
N ALA A 352 22.97 13.31 -14.18
CA ALA A 352 23.90 13.89 -15.15
C ALA A 352 24.20 12.95 -16.32
N ILE A 353 24.24 11.63 -16.10
CA ILE A 353 24.38 10.60 -17.14
C ILE A 353 23.11 10.56 -18.00
N LEU A 354 21.93 10.46 -17.39
CA LEU A 354 20.65 10.47 -18.10
C LEU A 354 20.51 11.72 -18.98
N ALA A 355 20.88 12.90 -18.47
CA ALA A 355 20.85 14.14 -19.25
C ALA A 355 21.84 14.18 -20.44
N LEU A 356 22.89 13.35 -20.44
CA LEU A 356 23.83 13.19 -21.56
C LEU A 356 23.41 12.07 -22.52
N GLU A 357 22.69 11.05 -22.04
CA GLU A 357 22.19 9.93 -22.83
C GLU A 357 20.87 10.24 -23.54
N GLU A 358 19.99 11.02 -22.92
CA GLU A 358 18.76 11.49 -23.54
C GLU A 358 19.12 12.59 -24.56
N ARG A 359 19.09 12.25 -25.86
CA ARG A 359 19.54 13.14 -26.95
C ARG A 359 18.36 13.74 -27.70
N PRO A 360 18.41 15.06 -27.99
CA PRO A 360 17.43 15.66 -28.86
C PRO A 360 17.61 15.10 -30.28
N LEU A 361 16.54 14.55 -30.84
CA LEU A 361 16.49 14.17 -32.25
C LEU A 361 16.50 15.43 -33.12
N THR A 362 17.33 15.42 -34.15
CA THR A 362 17.31 16.45 -35.21
C THR A 362 16.59 15.91 -36.43
N PHE A 363 15.71 16.74 -36.99
CA PHE A 363 14.87 16.39 -38.13
C PHE A 363 15.28 17.23 -39.35
N ASP A 364 15.10 16.68 -40.55
CA ASP A 364 15.34 17.43 -41.77
C ASP A 364 14.36 18.63 -41.84
N PRO A 365 14.83 19.87 -42.02
CA PRO A 365 13.96 21.04 -42.17
C PRO A 365 12.88 20.88 -43.25
N ALA A 366 13.12 20.09 -44.30
CA ALA A 366 12.13 19.79 -45.34
C ALA A 366 10.96 18.93 -44.82
N ASP A 367 11.19 18.14 -43.78
CA ASP A 367 10.23 17.24 -43.17
C ASP A 367 9.46 17.94 -42.05
N MET A 368 10.11 18.84 -41.31
CA MET A 368 9.49 19.67 -40.27
C MET A 368 8.35 20.56 -40.80
N VAL A 369 8.46 21.05 -42.04
CA VAL A 369 7.42 21.90 -42.69
C VAL A 369 6.11 21.13 -42.96
N ARG A 370 6.14 19.79 -42.97
CA ARG A 370 4.96 18.94 -43.14
C ARG A 370 4.54 18.17 -41.89
N ALA A 371 5.47 17.97 -40.95
CA ALA A 371 5.24 17.32 -39.67
C ALA A 371 4.84 18.30 -38.56
N GLY A 372 4.34 17.78 -37.45
CA GLY A 372 4.03 18.53 -36.25
C GLY A 372 4.52 17.85 -34.98
N ALA A 373 4.19 18.47 -33.86
CA ALA A 373 4.61 18.04 -32.53
C ALA A 373 3.46 18.09 -31.52
N PHE A 374 3.48 17.17 -30.57
CA PHE A 374 2.62 17.17 -29.39
C PHE A 374 3.40 17.68 -28.18
N VAL A 375 2.75 18.50 -27.36
CA VAL A 375 3.32 19.04 -26.12
C VAL A 375 2.39 18.69 -24.97
N SER A 376 2.88 17.94 -23.99
CA SER A 376 2.14 17.49 -22.81
C SER A 376 2.97 17.59 -21.52
N LEU A 377 2.34 17.25 -20.40
CA LEU A 377 3.01 17.13 -19.11
C LEU A 377 3.12 15.66 -18.73
N ASP A 378 4.30 15.25 -18.27
CA ASP A 378 4.48 13.95 -17.62
C ASP A 378 3.93 14.01 -16.17
N SER A 379 3.77 12.85 -15.56
CA SER A 379 3.33 12.60 -14.19
C SER A 379 4.14 13.35 -13.12
N ASP A 380 5.40 13.67 -13.40
CA ASP A 380 6.27 14.45 -12.51
C ASP A 380 6.13 15.98 -12.71
N GLY A 381 5.43 16.42 -13.76
CA GLY A 381 5.26 17.82 -14.13
C GLY A 381 6.32 18.37 -15.10
N THR A 382 7.18 17.51 -15.64
CA THR A 382 8.11 17.88 -16.72
C THR A 382 7.37 18.02 -18.05
N LEU A 383 7.93 18.85 -18.93
CA LEU A 383 7.36 19.09 -20.25
C LEU A 383 7.81 17.98 -21.21
N GLN A 384 6.85 17.20 -21.70
CA GLN A 384 7.08 16.17 -22.70
C GLN A 384 6.77 16.73 -24.09
N VAL A 385 7.69 16.55 -25.04
CA VAL A 385 7.52 17.03 -26.43
C VAL A 385 7.80 15.91 -27.41
N GLU A 386 6.75 15.38 -28.01
CA GLU A 386 6.82 14.34 -29.04
C GLU A 386 6.82 15.02 -30.43
N ARG A 387 7.90 14.87 -31.20
CA ARG A 387 8.11 15.53 -32.49
C ARG A 387 8.02 14.52 -33.63
N GLY A 388 7.69 14.98 -34.83
CA GLY A 388 7.84 14.17 -36.04
C GLY A 388 6.56 13.51 -36.56
N PHE A 389 5.38 14.10 -36.31
CA PHE A 389 4.10 13.50 -36.75
C PHE A 389 3.53 14.17 -37.99
N VAL A 390 3.37 13.42 -39.08
CA VAL A 390 2.82 13.89 -40.37
C VAL A 390 1.37 13.45 -40.51
N LEU A 391 0.49 14.39 -40.86
CA LEU A 391 -0.88 14.07 -41.22
C LEU A 391 -0.90 13.31 -42.56
N PRO A 392 -1.73 12.26 -42.74
CA PRO A 392 -1.74 11.46 -43.97
C PRO A 392 -1.94 12.27 -45.26
N LYS A 393 -2.68 13.38 -45.20
CA LYS A 393 -2.91 14.31 -46.32
C LYS A 393 -1.68 15.13 -46.74
N ASP A 394 -0.65 15.17 -45.90
CA ASP A 394 0.55 15.99 -46.05
C ASP A 394 1.81 15.15 -46.34
N MET A 395 1.62 13.84 -46.57
CA MET A 395 2.67 12.93 -47.03
C MET A 395 3.05 13.27 -48.49
N PRO A 396 4.34 13.30 -48.86
CA PRO A 396 4.74 13.55 -50.24
C PRO A 396 4.18 12.45 -51.17
N ALA A 397 3.65 12.85 -52.33
CA ALA A 397 3.30 11.91 -53.38
C ALA A 397 4.59 11.23 -53.88
N GLU A 398 4.61 9.90 -53.87
CA GLU A 398 5.76 9.15 -54.37
C GLU A 398 6.06 9.52 -55.84
N PRO A 399 7.34 9.59 -56.25
CA PRO A 399 7.69 9.85 -57.65
C PRO A 399 7.18 8.72 -58.55
N ASP A 400 6.46 9.08 -59.61
CA ASP A 400 5.95 8.16 -60.65
C ASP A 400 7.07 7.29 -61.23
N GLU A 401 7.16 6.03 -60.81
CA GLU A 401 7.84 5.00 -61.58
C GLU A 401 6.96 4.64 -62.79
N THR A 402 7.51 4.85 -63.98
CA THR A 402 6.87 4.54 -65.27
C THR A 402 6.43 3.09 -65.36
N ASN A 403 5.11 2.93 -65.50
CA ASN A 403 4.34 1.71 -65.80
C ASN A 403 4.89 0.85 -66.95
N ASP A 404 4.98 -0.46 -66.71
CA ASP A 404 4.55 -1.49 -67.67
C ASP A 404 3.47 -2.37 -66.99
N ALA A 405 2.24 -2.20 -67.52
CA ALA A 405 0.97 -2.93 -67.45
C ALA A 405 0.92 -4.32 -66.72
N ASP A 406 -0.12 -4.73 -65.99
CA ASP A 406 -1.56 -4.61 -66.25
C ASP A 406 -2.43 -4.94 -64.99
N SER A 407 -3.64 -4.31 -64.93
CA SER A 407 -4.89 -4.69 -64.22
C SER A 407 -5.16 -4.30 -62.75
N ALA A 408 -5.84 -3.15 -62.58
CA ALA A 408 -7.18 -2.90 -61.96
C ALA A 408 -7.76 -3.97 -60.98
N ASP A 409 -8.32 -3.71 -59.79
CA ASP A 409 -8.88 -2.54 -59.06
C ASP A 409 -8.67 -2.79 -57.52
N GLN A 410 -8.10 -1.90 -56.68
CA GLN A 410 -8.72 -0.83 -55.85
C GLN A 410 -10.03 -1.25 -55.12
N TYR A 411 -10.24 -1.17 -53.79
CA TYR A 411 -9.85 -0.31 -52.64
C TYR A 411 -9.85 -1.20 -51.35
N ASP A 412 -9.27 -0.92 -50.16
CA ASP A 412 -8.89 0.34 -49.51
C ASP A 412 -8.00 0.09 -48.25
N HIS A 413 -7.06 1.02 -48.03
CA HIS A 413 -6.31 1.44 -46.82
C HIS A 413 -5.60 0.47 -45.83
N ALA A 414 -4.26 0.57 -45.91
CA ALA A 414 -3.20 0.48 -44.88
C ALA A 414 -3.45 1.38 -43.64
N ALA A 415 -2.77 1.30 -42.48
CA ALA A 415 -1.71 0.49 -41.85
C ALA A 415 -1.61 0.97 -40.38
N TYR A 416 -1.11 0.15 -39.45
CA TYR A 416 -0.01 0.49 -38.52
C TYR A 416 0.26 -0.66 -37.53
N ASP A 417 1.50 -1.14 -37.51
CA ASP A 417 2.17 -1.82 -36.38
C ASP A 417 3.68 -1.58 -36.65
N GLY A 418 4.44 -0.86 -35.82
CA GLY A 418 4.23 -0.61 -34.39
C GLY A 418 5.09 -1.47 -33.47
N GLN A 419 6.28 -1.85 -33.94
CA GLN A 419 7.53 -2.06 -33.18
C GLN A 419 7.60 -3.20 -32.15
N TYR A 420 8.68 -3.98 -32.34
CA TYR A 420 9.71 -4.30 -31.33
C TYR A 420 9.20 -4.40 -29.88
N GLU A 421 9.09 -5.61 -29.35
CA GLU A 421 10.19 -6.25 -28.62
C GLU A 421 10.93 -5.29 -27.66
N ARG A 422 10.78 -5.46 -26.33
CA ARG A 422 11.61 -6.37 -25.49
C ARG A 422 13.04 -5.80 -25.33
N ILE A 423 13.72 -5.76 -24.19
CA ILE A 423 13.68 -6.30 -22.82
C ILE A 423 14.50 -5.27 -22.01
N ALA A 424 14.22 -5.08 -20.73
CA ALA A 424 15.13 -5.47 -19.64
C ALA A 424 15.02 -4.32 -18.61
N ASP A 425 15.17 -4.51 -17.31
CA ASP A 425 16.13 -5.43 -16.73
C ASP A 425 15.77 -5.75 -15.28
N ASP A 426 16.39 -6.84 -14.85
CA ASP A 426 16.99 -7.09 -13.55
C ASP A 426 16.17 -6.98 -12.24
N GLY A 427 16.30 -7.89 -11.29
CA GLY A 427 17.25 -9.00 -11.23
C GLY A 427 18.16 -9.06 -10.00
N GLY A 428 17.70 -8.60 -8.83
CA GLY A 428 18.23 -9.05 -7.53
C GLY A 428 19.44 -8.25 -7.01
N ASP A 429 19.75 -8.23 -5.73
CA ASP A 429 19.41 -9.15 -4.65
C ASP A 429 19.83 -8.48 -3.32
N VAL A 430 19.02 -8.53 -2.25
CA VAL A 430 19.56 -8.47 -0.86
C VAL A 430 18.76 -9.39 0.05
N SER A 431 19.53 -10.30 0.64
CA SER A 431 19.29 -11.23 1.72
C SER A 431 18.68 -10.66 3.01
N GLY A 432 17.84 -11.47 3.65
CA GLY A 432 17.47 -11.35 5.06
C GLY A 432 17.28 -12.72 5.69
N GLU A 433 18.29 -13.18 6.44
CA GLU A 433 18.22 -14.37 7.30
C GLU A 433 17.25 -14.19 8.47
N GLY A 434 16.62 -15.30 8.88
CA GLY A 434 16.40 -15.59 10.30
C GLY A 434 14.95 -15.48 10.79
N SER A 435 14.19 -16.57 10.64
CA SER A 435 13.23 -16.91 11.69
C SER A 435 13.30 -18.39 12.04
N SER A 436 13.69 -18.58 13.29
CA SER A 436 14.01 -19.81 13.99
C SER A 436 12.87 -20.84 13.96
N ILE A 437 13.26 -22.08 13.70
CA ILE A 437 12.51 -23.28 14.08
C ILE A 437 12.31 -23.27 15.59
N SER A 438 11.06 -23.14 16.04
CA SER A 438 10.65 -23.53 17.39
C SER A 438 9.78 -24.79 17.29
N PRO A 439 9.92 -25.75 18.22
CA PRO A 439 9.25 -27.04 18.13
C PRO A 439 7.75 -26.92 18.44
N ASP A 440 6.96 -27.67 17.68
CA ASP A 440 5.52 -27.86 17.84
C ASP A 440 5.12 -28.11 19.30
N VAL A 441 4.35 -27.18 19.86
CA VAL A 441 3.45 -27.48 20.98
C VAL A 441 2.10 -27.82 20.35
N GLU A 442 1.71 -29.09 20.39
CA GLU A 442 0.39 -29.54 19.97
C GLU A 442 -0.69 -28.86 20.84
N PRO A 443 -1.69 -28.17 20.26
CA PRO A 443 -2.93 -27.91 20.96
C PRO A 443 -3.88 -29.08 20.79
N GLU A 444 -4.62 -29.34 21.87
CA GLU A 444 -5.56 -30.43 22.09
C GLU A 444 -6.61 -30.59 20.97
N GLU A 445 -7.08 -31.83 20.81
CA GLU A 445 -8.02 -32.29 19.79
C GLU A 445 -9.38 -31.57 19.88
N GLU A 446 -9.62 -30.59 19.00
CA GLU A 446 -10.97 -30.18 18.63
C GLU A 446 -11.53 -31.15 17.57
N ASP A 447 -12.75 -31.63 17.82
CA ASP A 447 -13.50 -32.68 17.13
C ASP A 447 -13.99 -32.29 15.70
N GLY A 448 -13.12 -31.66 14.90
CA GLY A 448 -13.43 -31.15 13.57
C GLY A 448 -12.34 -31.38 12.54
N ILE A 449 -12.74 -31.66 11.30
CA ILE A 449 -11.83 -31.74 10.14
C ILE A 449 -11.33 -30.32 9.83
N LYS A 450 -10.09 -29.99 10.24
CA LYS A 450 -9.46 -28.70 9.93
C LYS A 450 -9.35 -28.47 8.41
N PRO A 451 -9.45 -27.21 7.92
CA PRO A 451 -9.17 -26.85 6.52
C PRO A 451 -7.76 -27.27 6.09
N LEU A 452 -7.55 -27.45 4.78
CA LEU A 452 -6.21 -27.72 4.25
C LEU A 452 -5.28 -26.51 4.49
N PRO A 453 -4.00 -26.72 4.84
CA PRO A 453 -3.03 -25.64 4.92
C PRO A 453 -2.91 -24.89 3.59
N ASP A 454 -2.85 -23.56 3.62
CA ASP A 454 -2.90 -22.73 2.40
C ASP A 454 -1.76 -23.05 1.41
N ARG A 455 -0.56 -23.37 1.92
CA ARG A 455 0.55 -23.80 1.08
C ARG A 455 0.24 -25.13 0.37
N LEU A 456 -0.36 -26.10 1.08
CA LEU A 456 -0.77 -27.36 0.47
C LEU A 456 -1.89 -27.14 -0.57
N LEU A 457 -2.83 -26.23 -0.30
CA LEU A 457 -3.89 -25.89 -1.24
C LEU A 457 -3.33 -25.22 -2.51
N THR A 458 -2.34 -24.33 -2.37
CA THR A 458 -1.61 -23.71 -3.50
C THR A 458 -0.93 -24.78 -4.36
N GLU A 459 -0.23 -25.74 -3.76
CA GLU A 459 0.47 -26.81 -4.50
C GLU A 459 -0.50 -27.79 -5.20
N LEU A 460 -1.61 -28.17 -4.54
CA LEU A 460 -2.66 -28.99 -5.15
C LEU A 460 -3.31 -28.26 -6.34
N THR A 461 -3.61 -26.97 -6.18
CA THR A 461 -4.22 -26.17 -7.25
C THR A 461 -3.24 -25.85 -8.38
N ALA A 462 -1.93 -25.80 -8.11
CA ALA A 462 -0.90 -25.77 -9.14
C ALA A 462 -0.96 -27.07 -9.98
N TRP A 463 -1.06 -28.24 -9.34
CA TRP A 463 -1.20 -29.54 -10.03
C TRP A 463 -2.45 -29.58 -10.90
N ARG A 464 -3.58 -29.13 -10.36
CA ARG A 464 -4.85 -28.99 -11.11
C ARG A 464 -4.69 -28.06 -12.31
N THR A 465 -3.97 -26.93 -12.15
CA THR A 465 -3.70 -25.98 -13.23
C THR A 465 -2.92 -26.68 -14.35
N LEU A 466 -1.83 -27.38 -14.02
CA LEU A 466 -1.01 -28.10 -15.00
C LEU A 466 -1.80 -29.18 -15.75
N ALA A 467 -2.60 -29.99 -15.04
CA ALA A 467 -3.45 -31.01 -15.67
C ALA A 467 -4.51 -30.38 -16.58
N LEU A 468 -5.11 -29.25 -16.17
CA LEU A 468 -6.02 -28.48 -17.02
C LEU A 468 -5.34 -27.95 -18.27
N ARG A 469 -4.09 -27.44 -18.19
CA ARG A 469 -3.35 -26.97 -19.36
C ARG A 469 -3.16 -28.07 -20.40
N ASP A 470 -2.79 -29.27 -19.96
CA ASP A 470 -2.57 -30.38 -20.87
C ASP A 470 -3.88 -30.89 -21.49
N ALA A 471 -4.92 -31.07 -20.68
CA ALA A 471 -6.25 -31.46 -21.15
C ALA A 471 -6.84 -30.41 -22.11
N PHE A 472 -6.70 -29.12 -21.80
CA PHE A 472 -7.19 -28.01 -22.63
C PHE A 472 -6.47 -27.93 -23.98
N ALA A 473 -5.13 -28.04 -23.99
CA ALA A 473 -4.36 -28.06 -25.22
C ALA A 473 -4.68 -29.26 -26.13
N SER A 474 -5.18 -30.35 -25.55
CA SER A 474 -5.58 -31.56 -26.27
C SER A 474 -7.02 -31.51 -26.78
N ASN A 475 -7.79 -30.47 -26.46
CA ASN A 475 -9.22 -30.33 -26.80
C ASN A 475 -9.51 -29.01 -27.54
N PRO A 476 -9.22 -28.93 -28.86
CA PRO A 476 -9.24 -27.65 -29.57
C PRO A 476 -10.62 -26.98 -29.67
N HIS A 477 -11.70 -27.77 -29.75
CA HIS A 477 -13.07 -27.25 -29.74
C HIS A 477 -13.43 -26.55 -28.42
N ILE A 478 -13.01 -27.11 -27.28
CA ILE A 478 -13.26 -26.51 -25.96
C ILE A 478 -12.43 -25.23 -25.81
N ALA A 479 -11.18 -25.23 -26.31
CA ALA A 479 -10.34 -24.05 -26.29
C ALA A 479 -10.93 -22.87 -27.07
N LEU A 480 -11.42 -23.12 -28.29
CA LEU A 480 -12.13 -22.12 -29.08
C LEU A 480 -13.40 -21.62 -28.36
N THR A 481 -14.15 -22.52 -27.73
CA THR A 481 -15.37 -22.17 -26.99
C THR A 481 -15.07 -21.24 -25.80
N GLU A 482 -14.05 -21.54 -25.01
CA GLU A 482 -13.64 -20.70 -23.88
C GLU A 482 -13.06 -19.35 -24.34
N PHE A 483 -12.32 -19.35 -25.45
CA PHE A 483 -11.81 -18.12 -26.07
C PHE A 483 -12.95 -17.22 -26.53
N LEU A 484 -13.89 -17.75 -27.31
CA LEU A 484 -15.06 -17.02 -27.77
C LEU A 484 -15.93 -16.54 -26.60
N HIS A 485 -16.14 -17.39 -25.58
CA HIS A 485 -16.86 -16.99 -24.36
C HIS A 485 -16.19 -15.80 -23.67
N THR A 486 -14.85 -15.77 -23.61
CA THR A 486 -14.10 -14.64 -23.03
C THR A 486 -14.30 -13.37 -23.84
N LEU A 487 -14.10 -13.43 -25.15
CA LEU A 487 -14.31 -12.28 -26.04
C LEU A 487 -15.74 -11.75 -25.98
N MET A 488 -16.75 -12.64 -25.99
CA MET A 488 -18.16 -12.23 -25.87
C MET A 488 -18.46 -11.57 -24.52
N ARG A 489 -17.84 -12.03 -23.44
CA ARG A 489 -18.01 -11.44 -22.11
C ARG A 489 -17.52 -10.01 -22.08
N ASP A 490 -16.34 -9.79 -22.66
CA ASP A 490 -15.67 -8.50 -22.65
C ASP A 490 -16.41 -7.52 -23.57
N VAL A 491 -16.86 -7.97 -24.75
CA VAL A 491 -17.64 -7.15 -25.70
C VAL A 491 -19.06 -6.81 -25.20
N TYR A 492 -19.79 -7.77 -24.61
CA TYR A 492 -21.24 -7.60 -24.36
C TYR A 492 -21.62 -7.34 -22.90
N TRP A 493 -20.75 -7.63 -21.92
CA TRP A 493 -21.08 -7.47 -20.49
C TRP A 493 -20.27 -6.39 -19.76
N GLN A 494 -19.46 -5.59 -20.49
CA GLN A 494 -18.78 -4.38 -20.00
C GLN A 494 -18.20 -4.53 -18.59
N THR A 495 -17.44 -5.61 -18.37
CA THR A 495 -16.73 -5.80 -17.10
C THR A 495 -15.52 -4.85 -17.11
N PRO A 496 -15.27 -4.03 -16.07
CA PRO A 496 -14.13 -3.13 -16.09
C PRO A 496 -12.81 -3.91 -16.19
N GLY A 497 -12.07 -3.70 -17.27
CA GLY A 497 -10.81 -4.38 -17.59
C GLY A 497 -10.72 -4.75 -19.08
N ALA A 498 -10.25 -3.79 -19.88
CA ALA A 498 -9.85 -3.85 -21.30
C ALA A 498 -10.90 -4.19 -22.39
N ASP A 499 -11.24 -3.19 -23.21
CA ASP A 499 -11.79 -3.32 -24.57
C ASP A 499 -10.62 -3.39 -25.59
N CYS A 500 -10.71 -3.80 -26.87
CA CYS A 500 -11.70 -4.57 -27.64
C CYS A 500 -11.07 -5.80 -28.35
N LEU A 501 -9.78 -6.09 -28.10
CA LEU A 501 -9.14 -7.40 -28.22
C LEU A 501 -7.87 -7.35 -27.35
N GLU A 502 -7.93 -7.93 -26.16
CA GLU A 502 -6.74 -8.26 -25.38
C GLU A 502 -6.79 -9.75 -25.03
N ALA A 503 -6.21 -10.55 -25.91
CA ALA A 503 -6.02 -11.98 -25.75
C ALA A 503 -4.53 -12.28 -25.53
N TYR A 504 -3.90 -11.65 -24.54
CA TYR A 504 -2.53 -12.02 -24.20
C TYR A 504 -2.55 -13.29 -23.35
N VAL A 505 -1.97 -14.37 -23.88
CA VAL A 505 -1.66 -15.53 -23.06
C VAL A 505 -0.40 -15.23 -22.27
N ARG A 506 -0.56 -14.70 -21.05
CA ARG A 506 0.55 -14.65 -20.11
C ARG A 506 0.79 -16.05 -19.58
N GLU A 507 1.98 -16.59 -19.78
CA GLU A 507 2.38 -17.80 -19.08
C GLU A 507 2.31 -17.54 -17.58
N ILE A 508 1.45 -18.30 -16.90
CA ILE A 508 1.30 -18.20 -15.46
C ILE A 508 2.35 -19.10 -14.84
N ALA A 509 3.33 -18.46 -14.20
CA ALA A 509 4.35 -19.15 -13.43
C ALA A 509 3.72 -19.93 -12.28
N LEU A 510 4.23 -21.13 -12.02
CA LEU A 510 3.82 -21.97 -10.88
C LEU A 510 4.99 -22.05 -9.88
N PRO A 511 5.31 -20.94 -9.16
CA PRO A 511 6.50 -20.88 -8.30
C PRO A 511 6.39 -21.79 -7.08
N VAL A 512 5.17 -22.11 -6.65
CA VAL A 512 4.88 -23.01 -5.53
C VAL A 512 4.20 -24.27 -6.08
N HIS A 513 4.97 -25.36 -6.16
CA HIS A 513 4.51 -26.66 -6.63
C HIS A 513 5.13 -27.79 -5.79
N SER A 514 4.53 -28.98 -5.85
CA SER A 514 5.08 -30.16 -5.18
C SER A 514 6.25 -30.75 -5.96
N PRO A 515 7.23 -31.40 -5.29
CA PRO A 515 8.47 -31.88 -5.95
C PRO A 515 8.27 -32.89 -7.08
N ASP A 516 7.16 -33.62 -7.07
CA ASP A 516 6.77 -34.60 -8.08
C ASP A 516 6.21 -33.97 -9.38
N MET A 517 5.78 -32.70 -9.34
CA MET A 517 5.11 -32.05 -10.46
C MET A 517 5.95 -31.95 -11.74
N PRO A 518 7.25 -31.53 -11.73
CA PRO A 518 8.01 -31.33 -12.97
C PRO A 518 8.25 -32.61 -13.79
N GLY A 519 8.20 -33.78 -13.13
CA GLY A 519 8.33 -35.12 -13.73
C GLY A 519 7.00 -35.81 -14.02
N SER A 520 5.88 -35.12 -13.85
CA SER A 520 4.54 -35.67 -14.07
C SER A 520 4.22 -35.88 -15.56
N VAL A 521 3.25 -36.76 -15.84
CA VAL A 521 2.77 -37.02 -17.21
C VAL A 521 2.30 -35.74 -17.92
N PRO A 522 1.48 -34.85 -17.30
CA PRO A 522 1.05 -33.61 -17.95
C PRO A 522 2.21 -32.64 -18.22
N ALA A 523 3.21 -32.57 -17.33
CA ALA A 523 4.40 -31.74 -17.55
C ALA A 523 5.21 -32.22 -18.76
N HIS A 524 5.40 -33.54 -18.87
CA HIS A 524 6.09 -34.14 -20.01
C HIS A 524 5.32 -33.97 -21.32
N ALA A 525 4.01 -34.21 -21.32
CA ALA A 525 3.16 -34.04 -22.49
C ALA A 525 3.15 -32.59 -23.00
N LEU A 526 3.00 -31.61 -22.10
CA LEU A 526 3.02 -30.18 -22.45
C LEU A 526 4.39 -29.75 -23.01
N ARG A 527 5.50 -30.20 -22.39
CA ARG A 527 6.86 -29.90 -22.87
C ARG A 527 7.11 -30.51 -24.24
N GLN A 528 6.73 -31.78 -24.44
CA GLN A 528 6.89 -32.46 -25.73
C GLN A 528 6.09 -31.76 -26.83
N ARG A 529 4.84 -31.37 -26.56
CA ARG A 529 4.00 -30.63 -27.51
C ARG A 529 4.61 -29.26 -27.84
N ASN A 530 5.10 -28.54 -26.84
CA ASN A 530 5.74 -27.24 -27.03
C ASN A 530 7.04 -27.33 -27.86
N GLU A 531 7.90 -28.32 -27.58
CA GLU A 531 9.10 -28.55 -28.38
C GLU A 531 8.77 -29.00 -29.81
N GLY A 532 7.69 -29.78 -29.99
CA GLY A 532 7.17 -30.13 -31.31
C GLY A 532 6.79 -28.90 -32.13
N TRP A 533 6.00 -27.99 -31.55
CA TRP A 533 5.66 -26.74 -32.23
C TRP A 533 6.86 -25.83 -32.47
N LYS A 534 7.78 -25.71 -31.49
CA LYS A 534 9.02 -24.94 -31.66
C LYS A 534 9.90 -25.43 -32.79
N HIS A 535 9.96 -26.75 -33.01
CA HIS A 535 10.73 -27.31 -34.11
C HIS A 535 10.22 -26.85 -35.48
N ASP A 536 8.89 -26.67 -35.61
CA ASP A 536 8.23 -26.32 -36.86
C ASP A 536 8.07 -24.79 -37.05
N LEU A 537 8.35 -23.98 -36.02
CA LEU A 537 8.18 -22.52 -36.03
C LEU A 537 9.21 -21.82 -36.94
N PRO A 538 8.77 -20.99 -37.90
CA PRO A 538 9.67 -20.11 -38.66
C PRO A 538 10.28 -18.98 -37.79
N GLU A 539 11.50 -18.55 -38.12
CA GLU A 539 12.25 -17.53 -37.36
C GLU A 539 11.87 -16.07 -37.71
N ASN A 540 11.16 -15.83 -38.81
CA ASN A 540 10.77 -14.50 -39.29
C ASN A 540 9.24 -14.37 -39.34
N GLU A 541 8.73 -13.19 -39.00
CA GLU A 541 7.30 -12.85 -38.90
C GLU A 541 6.50 -13.13 -40.19
N ASP A 542 7.00 -12.74 -41.36
CA ASP A 542 6.33 -12.99 -42.64
C ASP A 542 6.27 -14.49 -42.96
N ALA A 543 7.32 -15.23 -42.58
CA ALA A 543 7.36 -16.68 -42.75
C ALA A 543 6.40 -17.39 -41.79
N LEU A 544 6.28 -16.88 -40.55
CA LEU A 544 5.34 -17.36 -39.55
C LEU A 544 3.89 -17.18 -40.03
N TRP A 545 3.53 -16.00 -40.53
CA TRP A 545 2.19 -15.74 -41.07
C TRP A 545 1.84 -16.71 -42.20
N ARG A 546 2.75 -16.87 -43.18
CA ARG A 546 2.53 -17.79 -44.31
C ARG A 546 2.43 -19.25 -43.85
N TRP A 547 3.21 -19.66 -42.87
CA TRP A 547 3.16 -21.00 -42.30
C TRP A 547 1.83 -21.25 -41.59
N ILE A 548 1.38 -20.35 -40.70
CA ILE A 548 0.08 -20.44 -40.01
C ILE A 548 -1.07 -20.46 -41.02
N ASN A 549 -1.02 -19.57 -42.03
CA ASN A 549 -2.04 -19.51 -43.07
C ASN A 549 -2.10 -20.78 -43.92
N GLY A 550 -0.96 -21.46 -44.09
CA GLY A 550 -0.85 -22.75 -44.79
C GLY A 550 -1.27 -23.97 -43.98
N LEU A 551 -1.46 -23.85 -42.65
CA LEU A 551 -1.97 -24.94 -41.82
C LEU A 551 -3.43 -25.26 -42.17
N ASP A 552 -3.75 -26.55 -42.16
CA ASP A 552 -5.14 -27.00 -42.20
C ASP A 552 -5.89 -26.59 -40.92
N ASP A 553 -7.22 -26.60 -40.98
CA ASP A 553 -8.05 -26.14 -39.87
C ASP A 553 -7.80 -26.95 -38.59
N ALA A 554 -7.50 -28.24 -38.72
CA ALA A 554 -7.18 -29.11 -37.59
C ALA A 554 -5.89 -28.69 -36.88
N SER A 555 -4.80 -28.50 -37.63
CA SER A 555 -3.51 -28.08 -37.05
C SER A 555 -3.56 -26.65 -36.52
N ARG A 556 -4.27 -25.75 -37.20
CA ARG A 556 -4.48 -24.36 -36.76
C ARG A 556 -5.24 -24.32 -35.43
N MET A 557 -6.29 -25.12 -35.29
CA MET A 557 -7.06 -25.20 -34.05
C MET A 557 -6.23 -25.84 -32.92
N ALA A 558 -5.44 -26.87 -33.23
CA ALA A 558 -4.55 -27.49 -32.25
C ALA A 558 -3.46 -26.53 -31.76
N LEU A 559 -2.88 -25.72 -32.65
CA LEU A 559 -1.92 -24.68 -32.29
C LEU A 559 -2.57 -23.59 -31.42
N LEU A 560 -3.77 -23.12 -31.80
CA LEU A 560 -4.55 -22.17 -30.98
C LEU A 560 -4.81 -22.71 -29.57
N ALA A 561 -5.26 -23.97 -29.47
CA ALA A 561 -5.51 -24.61 -28.19
C ALA A 561 -4.25 -24.74 -27.32
N HIS A 562 -3.11 -25.05 -27.96
CA HIS A 562 -1.83 -25.11 -27.28
C HIS A 562 -1.39 -23.74 -26.74
N CYS A 563 -1.46 -22.68 -27.56
CA CYS A 563 -1.12 -21.33 -27.13
C CYS A 563 -2.02 -20.88 -25.97
N LEU A 564 -3.34 -21.03 -26.09
CA LEU A 564 -4.30 -20.63 -25.06
C LEU A 564 -4.13 -21.38 -23.74
N SER A 565 -3.62 -22.62 -23.76
CA SER A 565 -3.48 -23.41 -22.54
C SER A 565 -2.53 -22.77 -21.53
N PHE A 566 -1.49 -22.06 -21.95
CA PHE A 566 -0.57 -21.36 -21.05
C PHE A 566 -1.25 -20.28 -20.21
N GLY A 567 -2.42 -19.77 -20.65
CA GLY A 567 -3.23 -18.78 -19.95
C GLY A 567 -4.21 -19.37 -18.93
N VAL A 568 -4.35 -20.69 -18.87
CA VAL A 568 -5.24 -21.36 -17.89
C VAL A 568 -4.66 -21.20 -16.48
N ASN A 569 -5.49 -20.67 -15.57
CA ASN A 569 -5.17 -20.47 -14.15
C ASN A 569 -6.22 -21.10 -13.24
N ALA A 570 -5.83 -22.11 -12.45
CA ALA A 570 -6.65 -22.63 -11.37
C ALA A 570 -5.98 -22.46 -10.00
N LEU A 571 -4.95 -21.61 -9.89
CA LEU A 571 -4.11 -21.46 -8.70
C LEU A 571 -4.85 -20.73 -7.57
N TYR A 572 -4.81 -21.31 -6.38
CA TYR A 572 -5.17 -20.66 -5.13
C TYR A 572 -4.00 -19.81 -4.62
N GLU A 573 -4.26 -18.55 -4.29
CA GLU A 573 -3.27 -17.62 -3.72
C GLU A 573 -3.84 -17.03 -2.42
N ARG A 574 -3.08 -17.16 -1.32
CA ARG A 574 -3.42 -16.46 -0.07
C ARG A 574 -2.99 -15.00 -0.21
N MET A 575 -3.87 -14.09 0.21
CA MET A 575 -3.66 -12.65 0.18
C MET A 575 -2.29 -12.26 0.79
N PRO A 576 -1.42 -11.54 0.06
CA PRO A 576 -0.37 -10.77 0.70
C PRO A 576 -1.01 -9.57 1.42
N SER A 577 -0.43 -9.13 2.54
CA SER A 577 -0.92 -7.97 3.30
C SER A 577 -1.04 -6.68 2.46
N TYR A 578 -0.36 -6.64 1.30
CA TYR A 578 -0.48 -5.64 0.25
C TYR A 578 -0.32 -6.32 -1.11
N GLY A 579 -1.31 -6.23 -2.01
CA GLY A 579 -1.22 -6.82 -3.37
C GLY A 579 -2.50 -6.68 -4.20
N ALA A 580 -2.36 -6.79 -5.53
CA ALA A 580 -3.39 -6.51 -6.52
C ALA A 580 -4.51 -7.58 -6.68
N VAL A 581 -4.46 -8.67 -5.92
CA VAL A 581 -5.40 -9.81 -6.07
C VAL A 581 -6.40 -9.84 -4.92
N SER A 582 -7.69 -9.68 -5.24
CA SER A 582 -8.78 -9.72 -4.26
C SER A 582 -9.26 -11.16 -3.97
N GLN A 583 -9.85 -11.39 -2.78
CA GLN A 583 -10.45 -12.68 -2.43
C GLN A 583 -11.61 -13.06 -3.37
N ARG A 584 -12.34 -12.04 -3.86
CA ARG A 584 -13.39 -12.20 -4.87
C ARG A 584 -12.83 -12.70 -6.19
N SER A 585 -11.71 -12.16 -6.67
CA SER A 585 -11.07 -12.62 -7.91
C SER A 585 -10.55 -14.05 -7.82
N VAL A 586 -9.98 -14.47 -6.68
CA VAL A 586 -9.55 -15.88 -6.48
C VAL A 586 -10.75 -16.82 -6.48
N THR A 587 -11.84 -16.43 -5.81
CA THR A 587 -13.06 -17.24 -5.75
C THR A 587 -13.69 -17.42 -7.14
N GLU A 588 -13.79 -16.35 -7.93
CA GLU A 588 -14.35 -16.43 -9.29
C GLU A 588 -13.44 -17.18 -10.26
N ARG A 589 -12.11 -17.06 -10.11
CA ARG A 589 -11.13 -17.86 -10.87
C ARG A 589 -11.34 -19.35 -10.65
N LEU A 590 -11.44 -19.79 -9.39
CA LEU A 590 -11.62 -21.21 -9.06
C LEU A 590 -12.96 -21.76 -9.58
N LYS A 591 -14.05 -21.00 -9.49
CA LYS A 591 -15.34 -21.39 -10.07
C LYS A 591 -15.27 -21.59 -11.59
N ARG A 592 -14.54 -20.71 -12.29
CA ARG A 592 -14.33 -20.85 -13.75
C ARG A 592 -13.46 -22.06 -14.08
N ALA A 593 -12.42 -22.31 -13.29
CA ALA A 593 -11.61 -23.51 -13.42
C ALA A 593 -12.44 -24.79 -13.21
N ASP A 594 -13.41 -24.79 -12.29
CA ASP A 594 -14.32 -25.93 -12.11
C ASP A 594 -15.21 -26.17 -13.33
N ARG A 595 -15.79 -25.10 -13.91
CA ARG A 595 -16.57 -25.20 -15.16
C ARG A 595 -15.72 -25.79 -16.29
N LEU A 596 -14.47 -25.35 -16.40
CA LEU A 596 -13.54 -25.83 -17.42
C LEU A 596 -13.16 -27.30 -17.19
N ALA A 597 -12.87 -27.68 -15.94
CA ALA A 597 -12.58 -29.06 -15.57
C ALA A 597 -13.75 -29.99 -15.91
N SER A 598 -15.00 -29.59 -15.64
CA SER A 598 -16.19 -30.37 -16.01
C SER A 598 -16.34 -30.48 -17.53
N ALA A 599 -16.13 -29.40 -18.29
CA ALA A 599 -16.21 -29.42 -19.74
C ALA A 599 -15.16 -30.34 -20.38
N LEU A 600 -13.95 -30.34 -19.83
CA LEU A 600 -12.84 -31.21 -20.26
C LEU A 600 -12.97 -32.65 -19.74
N SER A 601 -13.97 -32.94 -18.89
CA SER A 601 -14.06 -34.20 -18.14
C SER A 601 -12.74 -34.56 -17.45
N LEU A 602 -12.10 -33.57 -16.82
CA LEU A 602 -10.77 -33.73 -16.23
C LEU A 602 -10.77 -34.80 -15.14
N ASP A 603 -9.94 -35.82 -15.31
CA ASP A 603 -9.61 -36.81 -14.29
C ASP A 603 -8.14 -36.70 -13.89
N LEU A 604 -7.88 -36.27 -12.66
CA LEU A 604 -6.53 -36.13 -12.13
C LEU A 604 -5.87 -37.47 -11.81
N VAL A 605 -6.64 -38.55 -11.63
CA VAL A 605 -6.10 -39.91 -11.50
C VAL A 605 -5.55 -40.38 -12.84
N GLU A 606 -6.29 -40.18 -13.93
CA GLU A 606 -5.79 -40.48 -15.29
C GLU A 606 -4.59 -39.59 -15.67
N ALA A 607 -4.58 -38.34 -15.20
CA ALA A 607 -3.43 -37.44 -15.34
C ALA A 607 -2.21 -37.86 -14.47
N GLY A 608 -2.33 -38.93 -13.68
CA GLY A 608 -1.23 -39.54 -12.93
C GLY A 608 -1.04 -39.01 -11.51
N TRP A 609 -1.99 -38.24 -10.97
CA TRP A 609 -1.94 -37.79 -9.58
C TRP A 609 -2.40 -38.91 -8.63
N GLN A 610 -1.64 -39.11 -7.56
CA GLN A 610 -2.00 -40.01 -6.46
C GLN A 610 -1.50 -39.45 -5.11
N PRO A 611 -2.20 -39.73 -4.00
CA PRO A 611 -1.81 -39.22 -2.69
C PRO A 611 -0.58 -39.97 -2.17
N THR A 612 0.52 -39.25 -1.98
CA THR A 612 1.76 -39.76 -1.39
C THR A 612 2.02 -39.13 -0.02
N VAL A 613 2.97 -39.69 0.73
CA VAL A 613 3.45 -39.07 1.98
C VAL A 613 3.99 -37.67 1.74
N GLU A 614 4.69 -37.46 0.62
CA GLU A 614 5.35 -36.21 0.30
C GLU A 614 4.36 -35.13 -0.18
N ASN A 615 3.41 -35.48 -1.05
CA ASN A 615 2.53 -34.50 -1.68
C ASN A 615 1.25 -34.18 -0.89
N TYR A 616 0.76 -35.08 -0.02
CA TYR A 616 -0.49 -34.88 0.72
C TYR A 616 -0.49 -35.48 2.13
N LEU A 617 -0.24 -36.79 2.27
CA LEU A 617 -0.53 -37.55 3.51
C LEU A 617 0.36 -37.14 4.69
N GLY A 618 1.61 -36.74 4.45
CA GLY A 618 2.49 -36.22 5.50
C GLY A 618 2.12 -34.82 5.99
N ARG A 619 1.31 -34.09 5.21
CA ARG A 619 1.07 -32.63 5.34
C ARG A 619 -0.32 -32.29 5.90
N VAL A 620 -1.17 -33.29 6.08
CA VAL A 620 -2.50 -33.15 6.68
C VAL A 620 -2.55 -33.74 8.09
N THR A 621 -3.63 -33.49 8.83
CA THR A 621 -3.83 -34.04 10.19
C THR A 621 -4.15 -35.55 10.14
N LYS A 622 -3.93 -36.27 11.24
CA LYS A 622 -4.34 -37.69 11.35
C LYS A 622 -5.82 -37.90 10.98
N ALA A 623 -6.70 -37.00 11.43
CA ALA A 623 -8.13 -37.02 11.10
C ALA A 623 -8.39 -36.99 9.57
N ARG A 624 -7.67 -36.15 8.83
CA ARG A 624 -7.76 -36.07 7.35
C ARG A 624 -7.20 -37.33 6.66
N ILE A 625 -6.11 -37.92 7.19
CA ILE A 625 -5.59 -39.20 6.67
C ILE A 625 -6.63 -40.31 6.83
N LEU A 626 -7.21 -40.44 8.02
CA LEU A 626 -8.24 -41.44 8.31
C LEU A 626 -9.51 -41.21 7.47
N GLN A 627 -9.88 -39.96 7.22
CA GLN A 627 -10.98 -39.62 6.31
C GLN A 627 -10.69 -40.09 4.87
N ALA A 628 -9.51 -39.80 4.34
CA ALA A 628 -9.12 -40.24 2.98
C ALA A 628 -9.20 -41.76 2.84
N VAL A 629 -8.63 -42.49 3.80
CA VAL A 629 -8.66 -43.96 3.82
C VAL A 629 -10.09 -44.49 3.98
N ARG A 630 -10.92 -43.84 4.80
CA ARG A 630 -12.34 -44.19 4.96
C ARG A 630 -13.10 -44.08 3.65
N GLU A 631 -12.92 -42.95 2.95
CA GLU A 631 -13.59 -42.67 1.68
C GLU A 631 -13.17 -43.67 0.59
N ALA A 632 -11.90 -44.07 0.57
CA ALA A 632 -11.35 -44.92 -0.48
C ALA A 632 -11.51 -46.44 -0.23
N ARG A 633 -11.44 -46.88 1.03
CA ARG A 633 -11.30 -48.29 1.43
C ARG A 633 -12.23 -48.73 2.57
N GLY A 634 -13.05 -47.82 3.10
CA GLY A 634 -14.05 -48.12 4.14
C GLY A 634 -13.49 -48.15 5.57
N ASN A 635 -14.39 -48.34 6.55
CA ASN A 635 -14.08 -48.22 7.98
C ASN A 635 -13.10 -49.29 8.50
N GLU A 636 -13.11 -50.51 7.95
CA GLU A 636 -12.18 -51.57 8.39
C GLU A 636 -10.71 -51.22 8.14
N ALA A 637 -10.43 -50.49 7.05
CA ALA A 637 -9.07 -50.02 6.75
C ALA A 637 -8.60 -48.94 7.73
N VAL A 638 -9.53 -48.09 8.20
CA VAL A 638 -9.27 -47.04 9.20
C VAL A 638 -8.85 -47.66 10.53
N GLU A 639 -9.56 -48.69 11.00
CA GLU A 639 -9.25 -49.37 12.27
C GLU A 639 -7.82 -49.96 12.29
N ARG A 640 -7.33 -50.42 11.13
CA ARG A 640 -5.97 -50.97 10.98
C ARG A 640 -4.86 -49.94 11.12
N ILE A 641 -5.15 -48.65 10.89
CA ILE A 641 -4.13 -47.58 10.91
C ILE A 641 -4.34 -46.54 12.00
N ALA A 642 -5.53 -46.47 12.62
CA ALA A 642 -5.90 -45.44 13.58
C ALA A 642 -4.97 -45.37 14.82
N HIS A 643 -4.41 -46.52 15.22
CA HIS A 643 -3.50 -46.61 16.36
C HIS A 643 -2.05 -46.19 16.05
N LEU A 644 -1.71 -45.97 14.77
CA LEU A 644 -0.36 -45.64 14.34
C LEU A 644 0.00 -44.17 14.63
N LYS A 645 1.29 -43.91 14.81
CA LYS A 645 1.81 -42.53 14.87
C LYS A 645 1.71 -41.89 13.48
N LYS A 646 1.58 -40.56 13.41
CA LYS A 646 1.35 -39.81 12.15
C LYS A 646 2.26 -40.23 10.97
N PRO A 647 3.60 -40.35 11.12
CA PRO A 647 4.45 -40.74 10.00
C PRO A 647 4.19 -42.17 9.52
N ASP A 648 3.93 -43.11 10.43
CA ASP A 648 3.65 -44.50 10.07
C ASP A 648 2.24 -44.65 9.51
N MET A 649 1.27 -43.89 10.03
CA MET A 649 -0.08 -43.77 9.50
C MET A 649 -0.08 -43.23 8.07
N ALA A 650 0.73 -42.20 7.78
CA ALA A 650 0.84 -41.64 6.43
C ALA A 650 1.41 -42.65 5.44
N ARG A 651 2.46 -43.40 5.80
CA ARG A 651 3.04 -44.46 4.94
C ARG A 651 2.06 -45.61 4.70
N GLU A 652 1.34 -46.06 5.73
CA GLU A 652 0.37 -47.15 5.55
C GLU A 652 -0.86 -46.66 4.77
N ALA A 653 -1.30 -45.41 4.99
CA ALA A 653 -2.36 -44.81 4.19
C ALA A 653 -1.97 -44.68 2.71
N GLU A 654 -0.72 -44.34 2.38
CA GLU A 654 -0.21 -44.31 1.00
C GLU A 654 -0.37 -45.69 0.34
N ARG A 655 0.01 -46.77 1.03
CA ARG A 655 -0.16 -48.16 0.52
C ARG A 655 -1.62 -48.56 0.36
N LEU A 656 -2.50 -48.10 1.26
CA LEU A 656 -3.93 -48.40 1.19
C LEU A 656 -4.63 -47.61 0.07
N LEU A 657 -4.18 -46.38 -0.18
CA LEU A 657 -4.73 -45.50 -1.21
C LEU A 657 -4.14 -45.76 -2.59
N ASP A 658 -3.05 -46.50 -2.70
CA ASP A 658 -2.50 -46.97 -3.97
C ASP A 658 -3.57 -47.69 -4.80
N GLY A 659 -3.66 -47.31 -6.09
CA GLY A 659 -4.67 -47.79 -7.03
C GLY A 659 -6.13 -47.56 -6.61
N SER A 660 -6.41 -46.65 -5.67
CA SER A 660 -7.79 -46.37 -5.22
C SER A 660 -8.58 -45.41 -6.09
N GLY A 661 -7.88 -44.60 -6.88
CA GLY A 661 -8.47 -43.45 -7.58
C GLY A 661 -8.97 -42.36 -6.64
N TRP A 662 -8.59 -42.38 -5.35
CA TRP A 662 -9.01 -41.36 -4.41
C TRP A 662 -8.29 -40.03 -4.65
N LEU A 663 -9.06 -38.94 -4.67
CA LEU A 663 -8.58 -37.57 -4.78
C LEU A 663 -9.05 -36.71 -3.60
N PRO A 664 -8.23 -35.75 -3.11
CA PRO A 664 -8.66 -34.74 -2.14
C PRO A 664 -9.68 -33.79 -2.77
N GLU A 665 -10.48 -33.13 -1.92
CA GLU A 665 -11.59 -32.26 -2.35
C GLU A 665 -11.18 -31.19 -3.39
N ALA A 666 -9.99 -30.59 -3.22
CA ALA A 666 -9.45 -29.56 -4.12
C ALA A 666 -9.09 -30.07 -5.53
N LEU A 667 -8.96 -31.39 -5.72
CA LEU A 667 -8.61 -32.03 -6.99
C LEU A 667 -9.79 -32.73 -7.66
N ARG A 668 -10.96 -32.76 -7.03
CA ARG A 668 -12.14 -33.40 -7.63
C ARG A 668 -12.75 -32.49 -8.70
N THR A 669 -13.18 -33.08 -9.80
CA THR A 669 -14.01 -32.42 -10.82
C THR A 669 -15.47 -32.57 -10.41
N ALA A 670 -16.20 -31.46 -10.32
CA ALA A 670 -17.62 -31.51 -10.00
C ALA A 670 -18.39 -32.10 -11.19
N VAL A 671 -19.26 -33.08 -10.93
CA VAL A 671 -20.19 -33.60 -11.94
C VAL A 671 -21.28 -32.55 -12.11
N LEU A 672 -21.28 -31.85 -13.24
CA LEU A 672 -22.42 -31.03 -13.64
C LEU A 672 -23.57 -31.97 -13.98
N VAL A 673 -24.50 -32.16 -13.05
CA VAL A 673 -25.81 -32.74 -13.38
C VAL A 673 -26.51 -31.70 -14.24
N ASP A 674 -26.57 -31.95 -15.54
CA ASP A 674 -27.23 -31.08 -16.50
C ASP A 674 -28.70 -30.91 -16.10
N ARG A 675 -29.05 -29.73 -15.58
CA ARG A 675 -30.42 -29.38 -15.19
C ARG A 675 -31.33 -29.15 -16.40
N ALA A 676 -30.82 -29.22 -17.64
CA ALA A 676 -31.62 -29.04 -18.84
C ALA A 676 -32.54 -30.23 -19.19
N GLN A 677 -32.37 -31.41 -18.60
CA GLN A 677 -33.25 -32.56 -18.87
C GLN A 677 -34.49 -32.66 -17.94
N VAL A 678 -34.59 -31.84 -16.89
CA VAL A 678 -35.73 -31.89 -15.95
C VAL A 678 -36.91 -31.01 -16.38
N GLU A 679 -36.69 -29.99 -17.22
CA GLU A 679 -37.79 -29.14 -17.73
C GLU A 679 -38.51 -29.72 -18.95
N THR A 680 -37.90 -30.67 -19.68
CA THR A 680 -38.56 -31.29 -20.84
C THR A 680 -39.56 -32.40 -20.44
N VAL A 681 -39.48 -32.92 -19.21
CA VAL A 681 -40.44 -33.92 -18.68
C VAL A 681 -41.62 -33.25 -17.95
N MET A 682 -41.45 -32.02 -17.46
CA MET A 682 -42.51 -31.29 -16.73
C MET A 682 -43.38 -30.38 -17.62
N ALA A 683 -43.03 -30.21 -18.90
CA ALA A 683 -43.83 -29.44 -19.87
C ALA A 683 -44.78 -30.32 -20.73
N GLY A 684 -44.74 -31.65 -20.57
CA GLY A 684 -45.53 -32.61 -21.36
C GLY A 684 -46.89 -32.99 -20.79
N GLU A 685 -47.23 -32.57 -19.57
CA GLU A 685 -48.51 -32.87 -18.93
C GLU A 685 -49.24 -31.58 -18.55
N GLY A 686 -50.00 -31.01 -19.48
CA GLY A 686 -50.97 -30.00 -19.09
C GLY A 686 -51.45 -29.00 -20.13
N VAL A 687 -51.71 -29.38 -21.38
CA VAL A 687 -52.71 -28.65 -22.19
C VAL A 687 -53.38 -29.60 -23.19
N GLU A 688 -54.40 -30.33 -22.75
CA GLU A 688 -55.50 -30.75 -23.62
C GLU A 688 -56.82 -30.56 -22.85
N ALA A 689 -57.83 -30.05 -23.57
CA ALA A 689 -59.22 -29.79 -23.18
C ALA A 689 -59.55 -28.40 -22.58
N ILE A 690 -59.70 -27.40 -23.46
CA ILE A 690 -60.97 -26.65 -23.58
C ILE A 690 -61.25 -26.42 -25.07
N ALA A 691 -62.24 -27.15 -25.59
CA ALA A 691 -62.93 -26.84 -26.83
C ALA A 691 -64.36 -26.45 -26.47
N ALA A 692 -64.79 -25.24 -26.82
CA ALA A 692 -66.19 -24.90 -27.15
C ALA A 692 -66.27 -23.45 -27.68
N GLU A 693 -66.84 -23.35 -28.89
CA GLU A 693 -67.23 -22.18 -29.71
C GLU A 693 -66.15 -21.42 -30.50
#